data_AF-A0A8D7EYX2-F1
#
_entry.id   AF-A0A8D7EYX2-F1
#
_cell.length_a   1.000
_cell.length_b   1.000
_cell.length_c   1.000
_cell.angle_alpha   90.00
_cell.angle_beta   90.00
_cell.angle_gamma   90.00
#
_symmetry.space_group_name_H-M   'P 1'
#
loop_
_entity.id
_entity.type
_entity.pdbx_description
1 polymer ?
#
loop_
_entity_poly.entity_id
_entity_poly.type
_entity_poly.pdbx_seq_one_letter_code
_entity_poly.pdbx_strand_id
1 'polypeptide(L)'
;MFTMGTDFKYQYANSWFRQLDKFIHYVNKDGRVNALYSTPSIYTDAKYALEESWPLKTGDFFPYADNPNAYWTGYFTSRPAIKGYVRMMSAYYLAARQLEFFTERNSSGYTTDSLADALAIAQHHDAVTGTEKQHVANDYAKRLSIGYSEAEKLVGASLACLTEPISSPGCYNTTTKFEQCPLLNISYCPPSEVDLSLGKKMIVLVYNSLGWKRNDIIRIPVISESIVHDSDGNEIESQLLPLADATINLRSHHVKAYLGISPSITPKFWLIFAVSVPPLGFNTYFVSSTKGKVAGSVASVSTFYSSEESKSSNIEVGKGKLKLLYNVKDGTLTHYLNSRSLVKASMEQTYSYYAGDSGSGNDPQASGAYIFRPNGTFPIKPEKKTPTTIVRGSILDEVHQQINPWIYQVSRVYKDKEHAEVEFTVGPIPVDDEIGKEIVTKITTGMATNKTFYTDSNGRDFIKRVRDYRSDLELQVNQPVAGNYYPINLGIYMQDDSTEFSVLVDRSVGGSSILDGQIELMLHRRLLYDDGRGVGEALNETVCVNGECAGLTVQGKFYVKIDPLGEGSRWRRTFGQEIYSPLLVAFSIEDGGNWTGSHTANFSAMDPSYSLPDNVALITLQELEDGNVLLRLAHLYEVGEHKDLSAMAYVELKKMFPVRKIGNIIEMNLSANQEKTAMEKKRLKWKTEGSSGVETIARGAPVDPSELVVELAPMEVRTFLIKFDYISFAKIGDR
;
A
#
# COMPACT_ATOMS: atom_id res chain seq x y z
N MET A 1 24.58 7.12 29.27
CA MET A 1 25.43 7.12 28.06
C MET A 1 25.58 8.56 27.57
N PHE A 2 26.79 9.00 27.18
CA PHE A 2 26.98 10.28 26.48
C PHE A 2 27.12 10.02 24.98
N THR A 3 26.19 10.57 24.19
CA THR A 3 26.23 10.49 22.73
C THR A 3 27.09 11.63 22.19
N MET A 4 28.40 11.41 22.12
CA MET A 4 29.38 12.41 21.68
C MET A 4 29.32 12.62 20.17
N GLY A 5 28.31 13.32 19.67
CA GLY A 5 28.12 13.59 18.24
C GLY A 5 26.80 14.32 17.97
N THR A 6 26.63 14.76 16.73
CA THR A 6 25.39 15.32 16.17
C THR A 6 25.52 15.30 14.64
N ASP A 7 24.55 15.86 13.92
CA ASP A 7 24.40 15.80 12.47
C ASP A 7 25.70 16.16 11.74
N PHE A 8 26.12 15.25 10.85
CA PHE A 8 27.29 15.38 9.97
C PHE A 8 28.59 15.86 10.66
N LYS A 9 28.78 15.51 11.95
CA LYS A 9 30.04 15.75 12.69
C LYS A 9 31.10 14.72 12.30
N TYR A 10 32.26 14.80 12.98
CA TYR A 10 33.45 13.96 12.73
C TYR A 10 34.12 14.12 11.35
N GLN A 11 33.71 15.09 10.51
CA GLN A 11 34.45 15.46 9.28
C GLN A 11 35.94 15.74 9.57
N TYR A 12 36.23 16.40 10.70
CA TYR A 12 37.56 16.44 11.28
C TYR A 12 37.56 15.79 12.67
N ALA A 13 37.54 14.45 12.67
CA ALA A 13 37.41 13.62 13.86
C ALA A 13 38.44 13.93 14.97
N ASN A 14 39.67 14.29 14.59
CA ASN A 14 40.74 14.61 15.54
C ASN A 14 40.37 15.76 16.50
N SER A 15 39.52 16.70 16.09
CA SER A 15 39.06 17.77 16.98
C SER A 15 38.32 17.22 18.21
N TRP A 16 37.50 16.18 18.01
CA TRP A 16 36.78 15.49 19.07
C TRP A 16 37.70 14.59 19.88
N PHE A 17 38.40 13.66 19.21
CA PHE A 17 39.23 12.66 19.88
C PHE A 17 40.33 13.29 20.74
N ARG A 18 40.99 14.37 20.28
CA ARG A 18 41.99 15.06 21.09
C ARG A 18 41.44 15.62 22.40
N GLN A 19 40.19 16.08 22.44
CA GLN A 19 39.57 16.58 23.67
C GLN A 19 39.04 15.44 24.53
N LEU A 20 38.47 14.40 23.91
CA LEU A 20 37.98 13.21 24.60
C LEU A 20 39.13 12.45 25.30
N ASP A 21 40.29 12.32 24.67
CA ASP A 21 41.47 11.69 25.28
C ASP A 21 41.92 12.46 26.53
N LYS A 22 42.00 13.79 26.45
CA LYS A 22 42.33 14.65 27.60
C LYS A 22 41.27 14.52 28.69
N PHE A 23 39.99 14.58 28.32
CA PHE A 23 38.87 14.46 29.24
C PHE A 23 38.91 13.13 29.98
N ILE A 24 39.00 12.01 29.27
CA ILE A 24 39.11 10.66 29.84
C ILE A 24 40.34 10.56 30.75
N HIS A 25 41.51 11.01 30.29
CA HIS A 25 42.74 10.95 31.07
C HIS A 25 42.62 11.70 32.40
N TYR A 26 42.18 12.97 32.37
CA TYR A 26 42.12 13.79 33.58
C TYR A 26 40.96 13.41 34.51
N VAL A 27 39.80 12.99 33.97
CA VAL A 27 38.67 12.48 34.77
C VAL A 27 39.05 11.20 35.50
N ASN A 28 39.69 10.24 34.80
CA ASN A 28 40.09 8.99 35.43
C ASN A 28 41.25 9.18 36.41
N LYS A 29 42.12 10.17 36.19
CA LYS A 29 43.17 10.56 37.14
C LYS A 29 42.60 11.19 38.42
N ASP A 30 41.53 11.97 38.31
CA ASP A 30 40.79 12.54 39.45
C ASP A 30 40.08 11.46 40.27
N GLY A 31 39.45 10.48 39.61
CA GLY A 31 38.97 9.24 40.23
C GLY A 31 37.58 9.29 40.88
N ARG A 32 36.89 10.44 40.90
CA ARG A 32 35.49 10.51 41.40
C ARG A 32 34.49 9.79 40.50
N VAL A 33 34.77 9.75 39.20
CA VAL A 33 34.00 9.01 38.20
C VAL A 33 34.97 8.37 37.21
N ASN A 34 34.49 7.37 36.47
CA ASN A 34 35.26 6.73 35.39
C ASN A 34 34.62 7.04 34.03
N ALA A 35 35.42 7.57 33.11
CA ALA A 35 35.07 7.82 31.72
C ALA A 35 35.83 6.86 30.81
N LEU A 36 35.20 6.43 29.72
CA LEU A 36 35.82 5.57 28.72
C LEU A 36 35.22 5.84 27.34
N TYR A 37 35.99 5.56 26.29
CA TYR A 37 35.39 5.31 24.99
C TYR A 37 34.55 4.04 25.06
N SER A 38 33.38 4.09 24.42
CA SER A 38 32.42 3.00 24.49
C SER A 38 31.54 3.00 23.24
N THR A 39 30.72 1.97 23.11
CA THR A 39 29.68 1.85 22.10
C THR A 39 28.33 1.65 22.80
N PRO A 40 27.20 1.84 22.09
CA PRO A 40 25.89 1.49 22.63
C PRO A 40 25.81 0.02 23.11
N SER A 41 26.47 -0.92 22.41
CA SER A 41 26.48 -2.34 22.83
C SER A 41 27.24 -2.55 24.14
N ILE A 42 28.43 -1.96 24.31
CA ILE A 42 29.19 -2.06 25.57
C ILE A 42 28.41 -1.42 26.72
N TYR A 43 27.73 -0.29 26.47
CA TYR A 43 26.84 0.32 27.46
C TYR A 43 25.70 -0.62 27.84
N THR A 44 25.02 -1.24 26.86
CA THR A 44 23.94 -2.19 27.12
C THR A 44 24.41 -3.43 27.88
N ASP A 45 25.58 -3.99 27.55
CA ASP A 45 26.17 -5.12 28.27
C ASP A 45 26.49 -4.75 29.73
N ALA A 46 27.03 -3.53 29.95
CA ALA A 46 27.26 -3.02 31.29
C ALA A 46 25.95 -2.81 32.08
N LYS A 47 24.88 -2.35 31.43
CA LYS A 47 23.55 -2.22 32.05
C LYS A 47 22.93 -3.58 32.36
N TYR A 48 23.12 -4.56 31.49
CA TYR A 48 22.66 -5.93 31.70
C TYR A 48 23.35 -6.58 32.92
N ALA A 49 24.66 -6.38 33.05
CA ALA A 49 25.47 -6.91 34.14
C ALA A 49 25.12 -6.33 35.54
N LEU A 50 24.32 -5.25 35.62
CA LEU A 50 23.82 -4.73 36.90
C LEU A 50 22.80 -5.65 37.57
N GLU A 51 22.21 -6.59 36.81
CA GLU A 51 21.18 -7.51 37.29
C GLU A 51 19.95 -6.85 37.96
N GLU A 52 19.68 -5.58 37.61
CA GLU A 52 18.52 -4.80 38.05
C GLU A 52 17.22 -5.22 37.36
N SER A 53 16.09 -4.91 37.99
CA SER A 53 14.77 -4.98 37.37
C SER A 53 14.49 -3.70 36.58
N TRP A 54 13.93 -3.85 35.38
CA TRP A 54 13.65 -2.74 34.47
C TRP A 54 12.14 -2.53 34.32
N PRO A 55 11.67 -1.27 34.23
CA PRO A 55 10.26 -0.98 33.98
C PRO A 55 9.83 -1.50 32.60
N LEU A 56 8.61 -2.01 32.52
CA LEU A 56 8.03 -2.51 31.27
C LEU A 56 7.42 -1.36 30.46
N LYS A 57 7.69 -1.32 29.15
CA LYS A 57 7.03 -0.46 28.17
C LYS A 57 6.31 -1.33 27.14
N THR A 58 5.01 -1.09 26.96
CA THR A 58 4.17 -1.73 25.93
C THR A 58 3.56 -0.68 25.00
N GLY A 59 2.97 -1.09 23.87
CA GLY A 59 2.45 -0.16 22.86
C GLY A 59 3.58 0.54 22.09
N ASP A 60 3.37 1.78 21.69
CA ASP A 60 4.34 2.57 20.92
C ASP A 60 4.64 3.94 21.56
N PHE A 61 5.36 4.79 20.83
CA PHE A 61 5.75 6.14 21.23
C PHE A 61 5.08 7.22 20.37
N PHE A 62 3.90 6.93 19.79
CA PHE A 62 3.15 7.88 18.98
C PHE A 62 1.98 8.54 19.73
N PRO A 63 1.59 9.76 19.33
CA PRO A 63 2.37 10.71 18.52
C PRO A 63 3.49 11.39 19.31
N TYR A 64 4.56 11.80 18.61
CA TYR A 64 5.66 12.58 19.17
C TYR A 64 5.30 14.08 19.21
N ALA A 65 5.68 14.75 20.30
CA ALA A 65 5.66 16.20 20.42
C ALA A 65 6.88 16.67 21.20
N ASP A 66 7.55 17.70 20.72
CA ASP A 66 8.72 18.31 21.38
C ASP A 66 8.38 19.60 22.13
N ASN A 67 7.18 20.16 21.92
CA ASN A 67 6.61 21.29 22.64
C ASN A 67 5.06 21.19 22.66
N PRO A 68 4.36 21.94 23.53
CA PRO A 68 2.90 21.86 23.68
C PRO A 68 2.08 21.96 22.38
N ASN A 69 2.48 22.84 21.45
CA ASN A 69 1.78 23.08 20.18
C ASN A 69 2.51 22.49 18.95
N ALA A 70 3.45 21.57 19.17
CA ALA A 70 4.30 21.00 18.13
C ALA A 70 4.20 19.47 18.10
N TYR A 71 3.02 18.97 17.72
CA TYR A 71 2.83 17.54 17.45
C TYR A 71 3.32 17.20 16.03
N TRP A 72 4.23 16.23 15.95
CA TRP A 72 4.83 15.75 14.71
C TRP A 72 3.92 14.73 14.05
N THR A 73 2.71 15.15 13.72
CA THR A 73 1.68 14.31 13.10
C THR A 73 1.33 14.75 11.69
N GLY A 74 1.91 15.87 11.23
CA GLY A 74 1.76 16.35 9.85
C GLY A 74 2.47 15.47 8.83
N TYR A 75 3.66 14.96 9.17
CA TYR A 75 4.45 14.10 8.28
C TYR A 75 3.80 12.74 8.01
N PHE A 76 2.77 12.36 8.78
CA PHE A 76 1.95 11.18 8.46
C PHE A 76 1.28 11.34 7.10
N THR A 77 0.99 12.57 6.64
CA THR A 77 0.40 12.85 5.33
C THR A 77 1.28 13.68 4.40
N SER A 78 2.30 14.40 4.88
CA SER A 78 3.19 15.21 4.01
C SER A 78 3.72 14.45 2.79
N ARG A 79 3.68 15.09 1.61
CA ARG A 79 4.02 14.49 0.32
C ARG A 79 3.26 13.20 0.01
N PRO A 80 1.91 13.19 0.00
CA PRO A 80 1.14 11.95 -0.14
C PRO A 80 1.32 11.29 -1.51
N ALA A 81 1.79 12.02 -2.54
CA ALA A 81 2.15 11.42 -3.83
C ALA A 81 3.36 10.47 -3.70
N ILE A 82 4.44 10.88 -3.01
CA ILE A 82 5.62 10.02 -2.85
C ILE A 82 5.33 8.84 -1.92
N LYS A 83 4.50 9.03 -0.88
CA LYS A 83 4.03 7.92 -0.03
C LYS A 83 3.31 6.84 -0.83
N GLY A 84 2.42 7.25 -1.75
CA GLY A 84 1.76 6.33 -2.68
C GLY A 84 2.74 5.68 -3.65
N TYR A 85 3.71 6.44 -4.17
CA TYR A 85 4.71 5.91 -5.09
C TYR A 85 5.62 4.86 -4.43
N VAL A 86 6.07 5.09 -3.20
CA VAL A 86 6.85 4.13 -2.41
C VAL A 86 6.06 2.83 -2.17
N ARG A 87 4.76 2.93 -1.81
CA ARG A 87 3.91 1.73 -1.64
C ARG A 87 3.81 0.93 -2.94
N MET A 88 3.52 1.61 -4.06
CA MET A 88 3.39 1.00 -5.37
C MET A 88 4.69 0.30 -5.81
N MET A 89 5.83 0.96 -5.62
CA MET A 89 7.13 0.40 -5.97
C MET A 89 7.53 -0.76 -5.05
N SER A 90 7.18 -0.70 -3.76
CA SER A 90 7.39 -1.81 -2.82
C SER A 90 6.61 -3.07 -3.24
N ALA A 91 5.35 -2.89 -3.66
CA ALA A 91 4.52 -3.96 -4.20
C ALA A 91 5.10 -4.56 -5.48
N TYR A 92 5.49 -3.68 -6.41
CA TYR A 92 6.10 -4.07 -7.68
C TYR A 92 7.39 -4.86 -7.46
N TYR A 93 8.24 -4.40 -6.54
CA TYR A 93 9.49 -5.07 -6.18
C TYR A 93 9.29 -6.46 -5.57
N LEU A 94 8.19 -6.69 -4.84
CA LEU A 94 7.81 -8.03 -4.37
C LEU A 94 7.49 -8.96 -5.55
N ALA A 95 6.64 -8.51 -6.49
CA ALA A 95 6.30 -9.29 -7.68
C ALA A 95 7.52 -9.53 -8.59
N ALA A 96 8.36 -8.51 -8.79
CA ALA A 96 9.54 -8.60 -9.64
C ALA A 96 10.56 -9.62 -9.12
N ARG A 97 10.81 -9.69 -7.81
CA ARG A 97 11.71 -10.69 -7.22
C ARG A 97 11.19 -12.13 -7.31
N GLN A 98 9.88 -12.31 -7.25
CA GLN A 98 9.26 -13.62 -7.47
C GLN A 98 9.50 -14.08 -8.91
N LEU A 99 9.24 -13.19 -9.88
CA LEU A 99 9.47 -13.46 -11.31
C LEU A 99 10.96 -13.70 -11.60
N GLU A 100 11.86 -12.90 -11.03
CA GLU A 100 13.32 -13.10 -11.10
C GLU A 100 13.72 -14.49 -10.61
N PHE A 101 13.19 -14.92 -9.45
CA PHE A 101 13.43 -16.26 -8.93
C PHE A 101 12.93 -17.35 -9.87
N PHE A 102 11.73 -17.20 -10.46
CA PHE A 102 11.16 -18.22 -11.35
C PHE A 102 11.97 -18.42 -12.63
N THR A 103 12.55 -17.35 -13.18
CA THR A 103 13.38 -17.41 -14.40
C THR A 103 14.88 -17.50 -14.14
N GLU A 104 15.27 -17.67 -12.87
CA GLU A 104 16.65 -17.68 -12.38
C GLU A 104 17.35 -16.33 -12.52
N ARG A 105 18.00 -15.89 -11.44
CA ARG A 105 18.76 -14.64 -11.45
C ARG A 105 19.96 -14.72 -12.38
N ASN A 106 20.02 -13.81 -13.35
CA ASN A 106 21.16 -13.66 -14.26
C ASN A 106 21.93 -12.36 -13.96
N SER A 107 23.12 -12.48 -13.37
CA SER A 107 23.98 -11.34 -13.02
C SER A 107 24.46 -10.51 -14.21
N SER A 108 24.37 -11.04 -15.44
CA SER A 108 24.66 -10.32 -16.69
C SER A 108 23.42 -9.70 -17.35
N GLY A 109 22.23 -9.95 -16.80
CA GLY A 109 20.94 -9.44 -17.28
C GLY A 109 20.38 -8.30 -16.41
N TYR A 110 19.07 -8.07 -16.53
CA TYR A 110 18.36 -7.15 -15.66
C TYR A 110 18.18 -7.78 -14.27
N THR A 111 18.35 -7.00 -13.21
CA THR A 111 18.15 -7.44 -11.82
C THR A 111 17.18 -6.52 -11.10
N THR A 112 16.75 -6.91 -9.90
CA THR A 112 15.90 -6.07 -9.05
C THR A 112 16.67 -5.10 -8.13
N ASP A 113 18.01 -5.04 -8.23
CA ASP A 113 18.86 -4.38 -7.23
C ASP A 113 18.74 -2.85 -7.22
N SER A 114 18.60 -2.24 -8.40
CA SER A 114 18.45 -0.79 -8.53
C SER A 114 17.16 -0.29 -7.86
N LEU A 115 16.06 -1.05 -7.98
CA LEU A 115 14.83 -0.78 -7.26
C LEU A 115 14.98 -1.06 -5.75
N ALA A 116 15.77 -2.07 -5.38
CA ALA A 116 16.07 -2.37 -3.98
C ALA A 116 16.79 -1.19 -3.29
N ASP A 117 17.83 -0.63 -3.92
CA ASP A 117 18.57 0.54 -3.43
C ASP A 117 17.66 1.76 -3.31
N ALA A 118 16.90 2.07 -4.37
CA ALA A 118 15.98 3.20 -4.37
C ALA A 118 14.91 3.10 -3.27
N LEU A 119 14.32 1.91 -3.06
CA LEU A 119 13.34 1.68 -2.00
C LEU A 119 13.96 1.75 -0.61
N ALA A 120 15.18 1.21 -0.42
CA ALA A 120 15.91 1.28 0.84
C ALA A 120 16.20 2.74 1.22
N ILE A 121 16.67 3.55 0.27
CA ILE A 121 16.88 4.99 0.45
C ILE A 121 15.55 5.70 0.75
N ALA A 122 14.46 5.32 0.07
CA ALA A 122 13.15 5.93 0.29
C ALA A 122 12.56 5.64 1.68
N GLN A 123 13.07 4.65 2.43
CA GLN A 123 12.69 4.42 3.83
C GLN A 123 13.40 5.36 4.82
N HIS A 124 14.34 6.20 4.36
CA HIS A 124 14.96 7.23 5.20
C HIS A 124 13.88 8.10 5.88
N HIS A 125 14.13 8.54 7.10
CA HIS A 125 13.17 9.28 7.93
C HIS A 125 12.89 10.71 7.45
N ASP A 126 13.54 11.17 6.37
CA ASP A 126 13.18 12.38 5.62
C ASP A 126 12.71 12.10 4.18
N ALA A 127 12.60 10.84 3.77
CA ALA A 127 12.16 10.47 2.44
C ALA A 127 10.66 10.18 2.42
N VAL A 128 10.25 8.95 2.76
CA VAL A 128 8.82 8.58 2.79
C VAL A 128 8.01 9.40 3.79
N THR A 129 8.64 10.04 4.78
CA THR A 129 7.98 10.99 5.71
C THR A 129 7.57 12.29 5.04
N GLY A 130 8.24 12.68 3.96
CA GLY A 130 7.96 13.92 3.23
C GLY A 130 8.50 15.17 3.94
N THR A 131 9.63 15.05 4.63
CA THR A 131 10.23 16.10 5.48
C THR A 131 11.58 16.62 4.98
N GLU A 132 11.92 16.28 3.73
CA GLU A 132 13.03 16.79 2.95
C GLU A 132 12.69 18.05 2.14
N LYS A 133 13.72 18.72 1.61
CA LYS A 133 13.58 19.80 0.64
C LYS A 133 13.00 19.32 -0.68
N GLN A 134 12.32 20.18 -1.44
CA GLN A 134 11.64 19.79 -2.67
C GLN A 134 12.57 19.12 -3.70
N HIS A 135 13.79 19.63 -3.87
CA HIS A 135 14.74 19.04 -4.83
C HIS A 135 15.23 17.64 -4.40
N VAL A 136 15.21 17.32 -3.11
CA VAL A 136 15.55 16.00 -2.57
C VAL A 136 14.39 15.04 -2.79
N ALA A 137 13.14 15.48 -2.56
CA ALA A 137 11.95 14.72 -2.90
C ALA A 137 11.92 14.33 -4.40
N ASN A 138 12.32 15.27 -5.27
CA ASN A 138 12.48 15.02 -6.70
C ASN A 138 13.57 13.97 -6.99
N ASP A 139 14.69 13.98 -6.25
CA ASP A 139 15.75 12.97 -6.40
C ASP A 139 15.27 11.58 -5.95
N TYR A 140 14.52 11.48 -4.85
CA TYR A 140 13.91 10.21 -4.43
C TYR A 140 12.95 9.66 -5.49
N ALA A 141 12.06 10.50 -6.03
CA ALA A 141 11.15 10.10 -7.10
C ALA A 141 11.92 9.67 -8.37
N LYS A 142 13.01 10.38 -8.71
CA LYS A 142 13.88 10.02 -9.83
C LYS A 142 14.54 8.64 -9.63
N ARG A 143 15.08 8.35 -8.45
CA ARG A 143 15.69 7.06 -8.11
C ARG A 143 14.68 5.92 -8.23
N LEU A 144 13.48 6.10 -7.66
CA LEU A 144 12.39 5.13 -7.77
C LEU A 144 12.02 4.85 -9.23
N SER A 145 11.94 5.90 -10.06
CA SER A 145 11.65 5.77 -11.50
C SER A 145 12.75 5.01 -12.26
N ILE A 146 14.03 5.27 -11.96
CA ILE A 146 15.16 4.53 -12.54
C ILE A 146 15.10 3.06 -12.14
N GLY A 147 14.94 2.77 -10.83
CA GLY A 147 14.84 1.40 -10.33
C GLY A 147 13.65 0.64 -10.92
N TYR A 148 12.50 1.31 -11.05
CA TYR A 148 11.32 0.75 -11.72
C TYR A 148 11.61 0.38 -13.17
N SER A 149 12.22 1.29 -13.95
CA SER A 149 12.49 1.06 -15.38
C SER A 149 13.40 -0.15 -15.62
N GLU A 150 14.33 -0.45 -14.71
CA GLU A 150 15.17 -1.65 -14.79
C GLU A 150 14.40 -2.91 -14.39
N ALA A 151 13.65 -2.86 -13.28
CA ALA A 151 12.79 -3.96 -12.84
C ALA A 151 11.69 -4.29 -13.85
N GLU A 152 11.16 -3.30 -14.57
CA GLU A 152 10.14 -3.47 -15.60
C GLU A 152 10.62 -4.31 -16.77
N LYS A 153 11.89 -4.13 -17.18
CA LYS A 153 12.52 -4.94 -18.23
C LYS A 153 12.70 -6.38 -17.78
N LEU A 154 13.13 -6.60 -16.54
CA LEU A 154 13.21 -7.93 -15.95
C LEU A 154 11.83 -8.60 -15.91
N VAL A 155 10.79 -7.91 -15.43
CA VAL A 155 9.42 -8.43 -15.38
C VAL A 155 8.91 -8.79 -16.77
N GLY A 156 9.06 -7.89 -17.75
CA GLY A 156 8.64 -8.14 -19.13
C GLY A 156 9.34 -9.35 -19.75
N ALA A 157 10.66 -9.49 -19.54
CA ALA A 157 11.43 -10.64 -20.00
C ALA A 157 11.05 -11.93 -19.26
N SER A 158 10.79 -11.85 -17.96
CA SER A 158 10.41 -13.01 -17.14
C SER A 158 9.05 -13.55 -17.56
N LEU A 159 8.07 -12.66 -17.74
CA LEU A 159 6.74 -13.01 -18.24
C LEU A 159 6.82 -13.59 -19.65
N ALA A 160 7.61 -12.99 -20.54
CA ALA A 160 7.83 -13.53 -21.87
C ALA A 160 8.40 -14.96 -21.81
N CYS A 161 9.43 -15.21 -20.99
CA CYS A 161 10.01 -16.54 -20.83
C CYS A 161 8.98 -17.56 -20.30
N LEU A 162 8.20 -17.20 -19.28
CA LEU A 162 7.20 -18.10 -18.69
C LEU A 162 6.01 -18.38 -19.63
N THR A 163 5.75 -17.50 -20.60
CA THR A 163 4.72 -17.73 -21.64
C THR A 163 5.21 -18.54 -22.82
N GLU A 164 6.51 -18.64 -23.08
CA GLU A 164 7.03 -19.39 -24.21
C GLU A 164 6.96 -20.91 -23.96
N PRO A 165 6.81 -21.73 -25.02
CA PRO A 165 6.68 -23.17 -24.87
C PRO A 165 7.99 -23.79 -24.37
N ILE A 166 7.86 -24.76 -23.45
CA ILE A 166 8.96 -25.42 -22.71
C ILE A 166 10.04 -26.03 -23.64
N SER A 167 9.73 -26.29 -24.91
CA SER A 167 10.66 -26.80 -25.91
C SER A 167 11.74 -25.79 -26.36
N SER A 168 11.64 -24.51 -26.00
CA SER A 168 12.68 -23.50 -26.27
C SER A 168 13.74 -23.51 -25.17
N PRO A 169 15.00 -23.92 -25.45
CA PRO A 169 16.02 -23.98 -24.42
C PRO A 169 16.52 -22.57 -24.03
N GLY A 170 15.97 -22.06 -22.92
CA GLY A 170 16.49 -20.92 -22.16
C GLY A 170 15.80 -19.58 -22.41
N CYS A 171 15.69 -18.75 -21.37
CA CYS A 171 15.09 -17.41 -21.38
C CYS A 171 15.90 -16.35 -22.18
N TYR A 172 16.76 -16.75 -23.12
CA TYR A 172 17.77 -15.88 -23.71
C TYR A 172 17.31 -15.17 -25.01
N ASN A 173 16.25 -15.65 -25.66
CA ASN A 173 15.74 -15.10 -26.94
C ASN A 173 14.22 -15.14 -27.02
N THR A 174 13.53 -14.42 -26.13
CA THR A 174 12.06 -14.35 -26.17
C THR A 174 11.59 -13.50 -27.35
N THR A 175 10.68 -14.05 -28.14
CA THR A 175 10.02 -13.38 -29.27
C THR A 175 8.91 -12.44 -28.82
N THR A 176 8.20 -12.82 -27.75
CA THR A 176 7.15 -12.02 -27.12
C THR A 176 7.74 -10.82 -26.40
N LYS A 177 7.11 -9.65 -26.58
CA LYS A 177 7.38 -8.46 -25.79
C LYS A 177 6.15 -8.06 -25.01
N PHE A 178 6.31 -7.95 -23.71
CA PHE A 178 5.30 -7.46 -22.79
C PHE A 178 5.63 -6.03 -22.36
N GLU A 179 4.63 -5.16 -22.48
CA GLU A 179 4.68 -3.78 -22.01
C GLU A 179 3.76 -3.59 -20.81
N GLN A 180 4.09 -2.66 -19.92
CA GLN A 180 3.32 -2.37 -18.71
C GLN A 180 2.90 -0.90 -18.71
N CYS A 181 1.92 -0.56 -17.87
CA CYS A 181 1.33 0.77 -17.83
C CYS A 181 1.33 1.34 -16.41
N PRO A 182 2.43 1.99 -15.97
CA PRO A 182 2.53 2.56 -14.62
C PRO A 182 1.59 3.75 -14.38
N LEU A 183 1.03 4.34 -15.44
CA LEU A 183 0.16 5.53 -15.39
C LEU A 183 -1.34 5.21 -15.62
N LEU A 184 -1.75 3.98 -15.29
CA LEU A 184 -3.15 3.56 -15.36
C LEU A 184 -4.06 4.42 -14.47
N ASN A 185 -3.58 5.01 -13.36
CA ASN A 185 -4.40 5.88 -12.51
C ASN A 185 -4.96 7.11 -13.27
N ILE A 186 -4.16 7.70 -14.16
CA ILE A 186 -4.55 8.82 -15.03
C ILE A 186 -5.00 8.36 -16.42
N SER A 187 -5.45 7.11 -16.56
CA SER A 187 -5.92 6.51 -17.81
C SER A 187 -4.90 6.42 -18.94
N TYR A 188 -3.59 6.49 -18.67
CA TYR A 188 -2.54 6.44 -19.70
C TYR A 188 -1.90 5.06 -19.82
N CYS A 189 -2.16 4.39 -20.94
CA CYS A 189 -1.63 3.06 -21.25
C CYS A 189 -1.50 2.88 -22.77
N PRO A 190 -0.38 3.32 -23.38
CA PRO A 190 -0.19 3.21 -24.83
C PRO A 190 -0.43 1.80 -25.41
N PRO A 191 0.00 0.69 -24.76
CA PRO A 191 -0.28 -0.67 -25.24
C PRO A 191 -1.77 -1.01 -25.39
N SER A 192 -2.66 -0.39 -24.60
CA SER A 192 -4.11 -0.63 -24.68
C SER A 192 -4.88 0.40 -25.50
N GLU A 193 -4.19 1.44 -25.97
CA GLU A 193 -4.77 2.54 -26.76
C GLU A 193 -4.59 2.31 -28.28
N VAL A 194 -4.65 1.06 -28.70
CA VAL A 194 -4.43 0.63 -30.09
C VAL A 194 -5.75 0.33 -30.81
N ASP A 195 -5.74 0.47 -32.14
CA ASP A 195 -6.88 0.03 -32.96
C ASP A 195 -6.81 -1.50 -33.16
N LEU A 196 -7.76 -2.19 -32.52
CA LEU A 196 -7.93 -3.63 -32.63
C LEU A 196 -8.78 -4.05 -33.86
N SER A 197 -8.97 -3.14 -34.81
CA SER A 197 -9.57 -3.46 -36.11
C SER A 197 -8.67 -4.41 -36.93
N LEU A 198 -9.23 -5.03 -37.97
CA LEU A 198 -8.51 -5.93 -38.89
C LEU A 198 -7.97 -7.23 -38.26
N GLY A 199 -8.61 -7.72 -37.19
CA GLY A 199 -8.32 -9.05 -36.61
C GLY A 199 -7.17 -9.08 -35.60
N LYS A 200 -6.66 -7.92 -35.18
CA LYS A 200 -5.69 -7.82 -34.09
C LYS A 200 -6.35 -8.15 -32.74
N LYS A 201 -5.59 -8.80 -31.86
CA LYS A 201 -6.01 -9.04 -30.47
C LYS A 201 -4.99 -8.42 -29.52
N MET A 202 -5.47 -7.72 -28.51
CA MET A 202 -4.64 -7.31 -27.38
C MET A 202 -4.61 -8.45 -26.37
N ILE A 203 -3.40 -8.90 -26.06
CA ILE A 203 -3.11 -9.88 -25.02
C ILE A 203 -2.98 -9.12 -23.71
N VAL A 204 -3.72 -9.57 -22.70
CA VAL A 204 -3.69 -9.02 -21.35
C VAL A 204 -3.29 -10.14 -20.40
N LEU A 205 -2.01 -10.18 -20.03
CA LEU A 205 -1.49 -11.11 -19.04
C LEU A 205 -1.61 -10.48 -17.66
N VAL A 206 -2.19 -11.24 -16.72
CA VAL A 206 -2.44 -10.77 -15.35
C VAL A 206 -1.74 -11.69 -14.36
N TYR A 207 -0.71 -11.17 -13.69
CA TYR A 207 0.09 -11.89 -12.69
C TYR A 207 -0.36 -11.56 -11.26
N ASN A 208 -0.43 -12.59 -10.42
CA ASN A 208 -0.80 -12.53 -9.02
C ASN A 208 0.40 -12.94 -8.14
N SER A 209 0.89 -11.99 -7.36
CA SER A 209 2.03 -12.16 -6.46
C SER A 209 1.66 -12.70 -5.08
N LEU A 210 0.38 -12.93 -4.80
CA LEU A 210 -0.11 -13.53 -3.57
C LEU A 210 -0.05 -15.06 -3.66
N GLY A 211 0.13 -15.71 -2.50
CA GLY A 211 0.03 -17.16 -2.36
C GLY A 211 -1.41 -17.71 -2.32
N TRP A 212 -2.40 -16.87 -2.63
CA TRP A 212 -3.81 -17.24 -2.70
C TRP A 212 -4.32 -17.10 -4.13
N LYS A 213 -5.28 -17.94 -4.53
CA LYS A 213 -6.06 -17.69 -5.75
C LYS A 213 -6.80 -16.36 -5.61
N ARG A 214 -6.75 -15.53 -6.64
CA ARG A 214 -7.36 -14.19 -6.63
C ARG A 214 -8.41 -14.05 -7.73
N ASN A 215 -9.62 -13.71 -7.33
CA ASN A 215 -10.65 -13.21 -8.23
C ASN A 215 -10.76 -11.69 -8.01
N ASP A 216 -10.52 -10.92 -9.06
CA ASP A 216 -10.57 -9.47 -8.95
C ASP A 216 -11.08 -8.80 -10.22
N ILE A 217 -11.30 -7.50 -10.17
CA ILE A 217 -11.71 -6.71 -11.31
C ILE A 217 -10.51 -5.88 -11.79
N ILE A 218 -10.20 -5.96 -13.08
CA ILE A 218 -9.22 -5.05 -13.69
C ILE A 218 -9.93 -4.05 -14.61
N ARG A 219 -9.26 -2.92 -14.84
CA ARG A 219 -9.79 -1.78 -15.57
C ARG A 219 -8.72 -1.19 -16.48
N ILE A 220 -8.95 -1.22 -17.79
CA ILE A 220 -7.96 -0.86 -18.82
C ILE A 220 -8.56 0.20 -19.76
N PRO A 221 -7.85 1.28 -20.12
CA PRO A 221 -8.37 2.27 -21.05
C PRO A 221 -8.30 1.73 -22.49
N VAL A 222 -9.40 1.83 -23.23
CA VAL A 222 -9.52 1.37 -24.63
C VAL A 222 -10.15 2.44 -25.51
N ILE A 223 -9.78 2.45 -26.79
CA ILE A 223 -10.20 3.49 -27.75
C ILE A 223 -11.51 3.15 -28.48
N SER A 224 -11.97 1.91 -28.37
CA SER A 224 -13.17 1.42 -29.03
C SER A 224 -13.92 0.40 -28.17
N GLU A 225 -15.18 0.14 -28.51
CA GLU A 225 -15.94 -0.94 -27.91
C GLU A 225 -15.24 -2.28 -28.14
N SER A 226 -15.03 -3.00 -27.05
CA SER A 226 -14.20 -4.20 -27.00
C SER A 226 -14.90 -5.30 -26.21
N ILE A 227 -14.65 -6.54 -26.60
CA ILE A 227 -15.05 -7.76 -25.88
C ILE A 227 -13.80 -8.45 -25.33
N VAL A 228 -14.01 -9.33 -24.34
CA VAL A 228 -12.92 -10.03 -23.65
C VAL A 228 -13.18 -11.52 -23.69
N HIS A 229 -12.14 -12.29 -24.00
CA HIS A 229 -12.15 -13.75 -23.88
C HIS A 229 -11.14 -14.19 -22.82
N ASP A 230 -11.45 -15.28 -22.13
CA ASP A 230 -10.51 -15.98 -21.24
C ASP A 230 -9.51 -16.86 -22.03
N SER A 231 -8.63 -17.54 -21.30
CA SER A 231 -7.63 -18.47 -21.85
C SER A 231 -8.24 -19.65 -22.61
N ASP A 232 -9.48 -20.01 -22.32
CA ASP A 232 -10.18 -21.16 -22.91
C ASP A 232 -10.99 -20.75 -24.15
N GLY A 233 -11.00 -19.45 -24.48
CA GLY A 233 -11.70 -18.87 -25.62
C GLY A 233 -13.17 -18.52 -25.33
N ASN A 234 -13.61 -18.55 -24.07
CA ASN A 234 -14.96 -18.14 -23.71
C ASN A 234 -15.03 -16.62 -23.58
N GLU A 235 -16.07 -15.99 -24.15
CA GLU A 235 -16.37 -14.58 -23.90
C GLU A 235 -16.78 -14.39 -22.44
N ILE A 236 -16.14 -13.46 -21.74
CA ILE A 236 -16.45 -13.15 -20.34
C ILE A 236 -17.19 -11.82 -20.23
N GLU A 237 -18.05 -11.70 -19.20
CA GLU A 237 -18.79 -10.48 -18.90
C GLU A 237 -17.82 -9.29 -18.79
N SER A 238 -18.07 -8.25 -19.57
CA SER A 238 -17.28 -7.02 -19.55
C SER A 238 -18.16 -5.78 -19.57
N GLN A 239 -17.69 -4.72 -18.92
CA GLN A 239 -18.38 -3.45 -18.80
C GLN A 239 -17.50 -2.34 -19.39
N LEU A 240 -18.05 -1.59 -20.34
CA LEU A 240 -17.44 -0.39 -20.89
C LEU A 240 -17.95 0.84 -20.14
N LEU A 241 -17.03 1.63 -19.61
CA LEU A 241 -17.31 2.83 -18.83
C LEU A 241 -16.65 4.05 -19.49
N PRO A 242 -17.42 4.99 -20.07
CA PRO A 242 -16.89 6.26 -20.55
C PRO A 242 -15.99 6.98 -19.54
N LEU A 243 -14.92 7.60 -20.02
CA LEU A 243 -14.03 8.39 -19.18
C LEU A 243 -14.73 9.65 -18.67
N ALA A 244 -14.58 9.95 -17.38
CA ALA A 244 -15.03 11.22 -16.81
C ALA A 244 -14.07 12.36 -17.21
N ASP A 245 -14.62 13.56 -17.38
CA ASP A 245 -13.84 14.77 -17.74
C ASP A 245 -12.70 15.03 -16.74
N ALA A 246 -12.94 14.78 -15.45
CA ALA A 246 -11.90 14.89 -14.41
C ALA A 246 -10.69 14.00 -14.71
N THR A 247 -10.91 12.77 -15.18
CA THR A 247 -9.83 11.84 -15.58
C THR A 247 -9.11 12.32 -16.85
N ILE A 248 -9.86 12.82 -17.84
CA ILE A 248 -9.29 13.34 -19.10
C ILE A 248 -8.40 14.57 -18.83
N ASN A 249 -8.84 15.46 -17.95
CA ASN A 249 -8.09 16.65 -17.56
C ASN A 249 -6.81 16.28 -16.78
N LEU A 250 -6.89 15.31 -15.87
CA LEU A 250 -5.71 14.78 -15.18
C LEU A 250 -4.71 14.19 -16.17
N ARG A 251 -5.19 13.37 -17.12
CA ARG A 251 -4.37 12.73 -18.17
C ARG A 251 -3.62 13.78 -18.99
N SER A 252 -4.33 14.77 -19.54
CA SER A 252 -3.74 15.75 -20.46
C SER A 252 -2.61 16.55 -19.80
N HIS A 253 -2.77 16.92 -18.53
CA HIS A 253 -1.75 17.65 -17.77
C HIS A 253 -0.60 16.75 -17.31
N HIS A 254 -0.89 15.62 -16.65
CA HIS A 254 0.13 14.83 -15.95
C HIS A 254 0.97 13.95 -16.87
N VAL A 255 0.42 13.45 -17.99
CA VAL A 255 1.22 12.73 -19.00
C VAL A 255 2.34 13.64 -19.52
N LYS A 256 2.02 14.91 -19.75
CA LYS A 256 3.01 15.90 -20.17
C LYS A 256 4.02 16.24 -19.08
N ALA A 257 3.57 16.37 -17.84
CA ALA A 257 4.46 16.60 -16.70
C ALA A 257 5.46 15.46 -16.49
N TYR A 258 5.01 14.21 -16.62
CA TYR A 258 5.83 13.02 -16.34
C TYR A 258 6.72 12.62 -17.52
N LEU A 259 6.20 12.67 -18.74
CA LEU A 259 6.85 12.11 -19.92
C LEU A 259 7.33 13.17 -20.92
N GLY A 260 6.99 14.45 -20.72
CA GLY A 260 7.32 15.54 -21.65
C GLY A 260 6.53 15.52 -22.97
N ILE A 261 5.61 14.57 -23.14
CA ILE A 261 4.80 14.39 -24.36
C ILE A 261 3.33 14.64 -24.10
N SER A 262 2.59 15.06 -25.12
CA SER A 262 1.13 15.13 -25.07
C SER A 262 0.54 13.82 -25.62
N PRO A 263 -0.46 13.22 -24.97
CA PRO A 263 -1.09 12.01 -25.47
C PRO A 263 -1.74 12.28 -26.84
N SER A 264 -1.38 11.50 -27.86
CA SER A 264 -1.91 11.65 -29.23
C SER A 264 -3.30 11.03 -29.41
N ILE A 265 -3.66 10.09 -28.54
CA ILE A 265 -4.93 9.37 -28.55
C ILE A 265 -5.62 9.58 -27.20
N THR A 266 -6.94 9.71 -27.22
CA THR A 266 -7.76 9.75 -26.01
C THR A 266 -8.63 8.49 -25.97
N PRO A 267 -8.43 7.58 -24.98
CA PRO A 267 -9.29 6.42 -24.82
C PRO A 267 -10.73 6.85 -24.55
N LYS A 268 -11.69 6.09 -25.07
CA LYS A 268 -13.11 6.40 -24.95
C LYS A 268 -13.73 5.73 -23.73
N PHE A 269 -13.25 4.54 -23.40
CA PHE A 269 -13.82 3.72 -22.35
C PHE A 269 -12.73 3.16 -21.45
N TRP A 270 -13.12 2.92 -20.22
CA TRP A 270 -12.54 1.92 -19.37
C TRP A 270 -13.22 0.60 -19.64
N LEU A 271 -12.46 -0.39 -20.09
CA LEU A 271 -12.88 -1.77 -20.19
C LEU A 271 -12.65 -2.44 -18.84
N ILE A 272 -13.74 -2.91 -18.23
CA ILE A 272 -13.77 -3.50 -16.89
C ILE A 272 -14.22 -4.95 -17.03
N PHE A 273 -13.48 -5.88 -16.44
CA PHE A 273 -13.86 -7.29 -16.43
C PHE A 273 -13.24 -8.03 -15.23
N ALA A 274 -13.88 -9.14 -14.86
CA ALA A 274 -13.39 -10.00 -13.80
C ALA A 274 -12.28 -10.92 -14.30
N VAL A 275 -11.26 -11.11 -13.48
CA VAL A 275 -10.14 -12.02 -13.73
C VAL A 275 -10.04 -13.03 -12.60
N SER A 276 -9.72 -14.27 -12.94
CA SER A 276 -9.34 -15.33 -12.01
C SER A 276 -7.89 -15.73 -12.26
N VAL A 277 -7.05 -15.57 -11.24
CA VAL A 277 -5.59 -15.75 -11.35
C VAL A 277 -5.13 -16.72 -10.25
N PRO A 278 -4.34 -17.75 -10.60
CA PRO A 278 -3.82 -18.70 -9.61
C PRO A 278 -2.84 -18.03 -8.62
N PRO A 279 -2.54 -18.67 -7.47
CA PRO A 279 -1.50 -18.19 -6.57
C PRO A 279 -0.12 -18.22 -7.26
N LEU A 280 0.71 -17.20 -7.01
CA LEU A 280 2.07 -17.06 -7.55
C LEU A 280 2.16 -17.43 -9.05
N GLY A 281 1.31 -16.78 -9.84
CA GLY A 281 1.04 -17.23 -11.19
C GLY A 281 0.30 -16.20 -12.02
N PHE A 282 0.04 -16.52 -13.28
CA PHE A 282 -0.70 -15.64 -14.18
C PHE A 282 -1.80 -16.38 -14.94
N ASN A 283 -2.73 -15.58 -15.46
CA ASN A 283 -3.69 -16.00 -16.48
C ASN A 283 -3.75 -14.95 -17.60
N THR A 284 -4.11 -15.37 -18.81
CA THR A 284 -4.09 -14.55 -20.03
C THR A 284 -5.49 -14.33 -20.56
N TYR A 285 -5.80 -13.09 -20.92
CA TYR A 285 -7.08 -12.66 -21.49
C TYR A 285 -6.87 -11.99 -22.84
N PHE A 286 -7.88 -12.07 -23.71
CA PHE A 286 -7.80 -11.57 -25.08
C PHE A 286 -8.87 -10.52 -25.33
N VAL A 287 -8.44 -9.31 -25.68
CA VAL A 287 -9.33 -8.20 -25.99
C VAL A 287 -9.39 -7.99 -27.49
N SER A 288 -10.60 -7.88 -28.05
CA SER A 288 -10.84 -7.67 -29.48
C SER A 288 -11.98 -6.70 -29.73
N SER A 289 -12.03 -6.08 -30.92
CA SER A 289 -13.09 -5.12 -31.28
C SER A 289 -14.45 -5.78 -31.48
N THR A 290 -15.54 -5.06 -31.15
CA THR A 290 -16.93 -5.46 -31.41
C THR A 290 -17.40 -5.21 -32.86
N LYS A 291 -16.58 -4.58 -33.72
CA LYS A 291 -16.96 -4.24 -35.12
C LYS A 291 -17.05 -5.50 -36.00
N GLY A 292 -18.18 -6.20 -35.87
CA GLY A 292 -18.50 -7.46 -36.51
C GLY A 292 -19.55 -8.19 -35.66
N LYS A 293 -20.81 -7.72 -35.74
CA LYS A 293 -21.97 -8.14 -34.92
C LYS A 293 -21.90 -9.59 -34.44
N VAL A 294 -21.67 -9.80 -33.14
CA VAL A 294 -22.14 -11.01 -32.46
C VAL A 294 -23.43 -10.63 -31.75
N ALA A 295 -24.57 -11.00 -32.34
CA ALA A 295 -25.82 -10.99 -31.59
C ALA A 295 -25.66 -11.94 -30.40
N GLY A 296 -25.73 -11.42 -29.17
CA GLY A 296 -25.54 -12.22 -27.94
C GLY A 296 -24.25 -11.99 -27.16
N SER A 297 -23.44 -10.96 -27.49
CA SER A 297 -22.28 -10.57 -26.65
C SER A 297 -22.72 -10.21 -25.22
N VAL A 298 -21.89 -10.55 -24.25
CA VAL A 298 -22.08 -10.24 -22.82
C VAL A 298 -21.43 -8.92 -22.41
N ALA A 299 -20.80 -8.20 -23.34
CA ALA A 299 -20.28 -6.86 -23.11
C ALA A 299 -21.42 -5.83 -22.99
N SER A 300 -21.35 -4.96 -21.98
CA SER A 300 -22.34 -3.91 -21.75
C SER A 300 -21.71 -2.54 -21.63
N VAL A 301 -22.37 -1.53 -22.19
CA VAL A 301 -21.98 -0.12 -22.00
C VAL A 301 -22.73 0.44 -20.80
N SER A 302 -22.00 1.09 -19.90
CA SER A 302 -22.56 1.68 -18.69
C SER A 302 -23.54 2.81 -19.04
N THR A 303 -24.64 2.89 -18.31
CA THR A 303 -25.63 3.97 -18.45
C THR A 303 -25.39 5.07 -17.44
N PHE A 304 -25.60 6.32 -17.85
CA PHE A 304 -25.42 7.51 -17.04
C PHE A 304 -26.77 8.21 -16.84
N TYR A 305 -26.99 8.73 -15.64
CA TYR A 305 -28.06 9.67 -15.40
C TYR A 305 -27.66 10.63 -14.28
N SER A 306 -28.19 11.85 -14.35
CA SER A 306 -28.05 12.83 -13.28
C SER A 306 -28.92 12.45 -12.08
N SER A 307 -28.45 12.72 -10.86
CA SER A 307 -29.27 12.52 -9.66
C SER A 307 -30.61 13.25 -9.72
N GLU A 308 -30.68 14.39 -10.43
CA GLU A 308 -31.91 15.18 -10.63
C GLU A 308 -32.97 14.47 -11.49
N GLU A 309 -32.59 13.47 -12.28
CA GLU A 309 -33.52 12.67 -13.08
C GLU A 309 -34.26 11.62 -12.23
N SER A 310 -33.81 11.38 -10.99
CA SER A 310 -34.44 10.45 -10.07
C SER A 310 -35.76 10.99 -9.52
N LYS A 311 -36.83 10.20 -9.64
CA LYS A 311 -38.14 10.48 -9.01
C LYS A 311 -38.18 10.13 -7.52
N SER A 312 -37.20 9.37 -7.03
CA SER A 312 -37.06 8.98 -5.62
C SER A 312 -36.27 10.04 -4.86
N SER A 313 -36.52 10.21 -3.55
CA SER A 313 -35.70 11.06 -2.68
C SER A 313 -34.30 10.50 -2.44
N ASN A 314 -34.12 9.18 -2.59
CA ASN A 314 -32.85 8.47 -2.41
C ASN A 314 -32.50 7.64 -3.65
N ILE A 315 -31.22 7.59 -3.99
CA ILE A 315 -30.64 6.73 -5.02
C ILE A 315 -29.93 5.56 -4.34
N GLU A 316 -30.32 4.36 -4.71
CA GLU A 316 -29.62 3.13 -4.34
C GLU A 316 -28.56 2.79 -5.40
N VAL A 317 -27.34 2.51 -4.94
CA VAL A 317 -26.16 2.19 -5.74
C VAL A 317 -25.58 0.86 -5.28
N GLY A 318 -25.31 -0.04 -6.22
CA GLY A 318 -24.80 -1.38 -5.94
C GLY A 318 -25.81 -2.47 -6.34
N LYS A 319 -25.38 -3.37 -7.22
CA LYS A 319 -26.15 -4.55 -7.64
C LYS A 319 -25.91 -5.78 -6.76
N GLY A 320 -24.87 -5.72 -5.95
CA GLY A 320 -24.37 -6.81 -5.12
C GLY A 320 -25.05 -6.95 -3.77
N LYS A 321 -24.32 -7.56 -2.84
CA LYS A 321 -24.73 -7.66 -1.43
C LYS A 321 -24.66 -6.33 -0.71
N LEU A 322 -23.66 -5.52 -1.05
CA LEU A 322 -23.50 -4.15 -0.60
C LEU A 322 -24.32 -3.20 -1.47
N LYS A 323 -25.03 -2.30 -0.79
CA LYS A 323 -25.76 -1.18 -1.36
C LYS A 323 -25.48 0.08 -0.55
N LEU A 324 -25.32 1.19 -1.25
CA LEU A 324 -25.17 2.52 -0.68
C LEU A 324 -26.38 3.37 -1.04
N LEU A 325 -26.90 4.15 -0.07
CA LEU A 325 -28.00 5.08 -0.31
C LEU A 325 -27.51 6.52 -0.30
N TYR A 326 -27.73 7.20 -1.41
CA TYR A 326 -27.41 8.63 -1.59
C TYR A 326 -28.68 9.48 -1.60
N ASN A 327 -28.65 10.61 -0.92
CA ASN A 327 -29.73 11.58 -0.99
C ASN A 327 -29.66 12.34 -2.33
N VAL A 328 -30.77 12.42 -3.06
CA VAL A 328 -30.81 13.08 -4.38
C VAL A 328 -30.57 14.58 -4.28
N LYS A 329 -31.03 15.21 -3.20
CA LYS A 329 -31.02 16.66 -3.06
C LYS A 329 -29.61 17.20 -2.93
N ASP A 330 -28.73 16.54 -2.19
CA ASP A 330 -27.38 17.04 -1.90
C ASP A 330 -26.26 16.07 -2.32
N GLY A 331 -26.61 14.90 -2.85
CA GLY A 331 -25.65 13.89 -3.29
C GLY A 331 -24.91 13.24 -2.13
N THR A 332 -25.38 13.38 -0.89
CA THR A 332 -24.69 12.87 0.30
C THR A 332 -24.95 11.38 0.47
N LEU A 333 -23.92 10.63 0.86
CA LEU A 333 -24.08 9.27 1.35
C LEU A 333 -24.83 9.32 2.69
N THR A 334 -25.86 8.48 2.85
CA THR A 334 -26.68 8.47 4.07
C THR A 334 -26.70 7.12 4.77
N HIS A 335 -26.64 6.02 4.01
CA HIS A 335 -26.71 4.68 4.58
C HIS A 335 -25.81 3.68 3.86
N TYR A 336 -25.28 2.76 4.66
CA TYR A 336 -24.60 1.55 4.25
C TYR A 336 -25.51 0.36 4.53
N LEU A 337 -25.78 -0.46 3.51
CA LEU A 337 -26.65 -1.63 3.61
C LEU A 337 -25.92 -2.85 3.06
N ASN A 338 -25.72 -3.87 3.90
CA ASN A 338 -25.19 -5.16 3.45
C ASN A 338 -26.20 -6.27 3.74
N SER A 339 -26.74 -6.85 2.68
CA SER A 339 -27.78 -7.89 2.76
C SER A 339 -27.26 -9.26 3.22
N ARG A 340 -25.95 -9.53 3.15
CA ARG A 340 -25.36 -10.79 3.62
C ARG A 340 -25.07 -10.74 5.11
N SER A 341 -24.41 -9.69 5.59
CA SER A 341 -24.11 -9.50 7.01
C SER A 341 -25.28 -8.94 7.81
N LEU A 342 -26.37 -8.55 7.14
CA LEU A 342 -27.54 -7.89 7.71
C LEU A 342 -27.23 -6.54 8.38
N VAL A 343 -26.05 -5.97 8.09
CA VAL A 343 -25.65 -4.67 8.61
C VAL A 343 -26.44 -3.58 7.89
N LYS A 344 -27.07 -2.71 8.70
CA LYS A 344 -27.69 -1.47 8.26
C LYS A 344 -27.22 -0.35 9.18
N ALA A 345 -26.46 0.59 8.63
CA ALA A 345 -25.87 1.68 9.37
C ALA A 345 -26.11 3.02 8.67
N SER A 346 -26.29 4.08 9.47
CA SER A 346 -26.13 5.45 8.97
C SER A 346 -24.65 5.70 8.69
N MET A 347 -24.36 6.31 7.56
CA MET A 347 -23.00 6.62 7.14
C MET A 347 -23.03 7.89 6.31
N GLU A 348 -22.33 8.92 6.77
CA GLU A 348 -22.16 10.19 6.08
C GLU A 348 -20.68 10.40 5.78
N GLN A 349 -20.38 10.87 4.57
CA GLN A 349 -19.02 11.21 4.18
C GLN A 349 -18.96 12.68 3.76
N THR A 350 -18.02 13.43 4.36
CA THR A 350 -17.82 14.86 4.09
C THR A 350 -16.34 15.18 3.92
N TYR A 351 -16.08 16.36 3.36
CA TYR A 351 -14.75 16.94 3.26
C TYR A 351 -14.64 18.18 4.13
N SER A 352 -13.49 18.36 4.77
CA SER A 352 -13.12 19.57 5.50
C SER A 352 -11.65 19.87 5.27
N TYR A 353 -11.21 21.05 5.67
CA TYR A 353 -9.78 21.30 5.86
C TYR A 353 -9.51 21.89 7.23
N TYR A 354 -8.32 21.60 7.75
CA TYR A 354 -7.73 22.38 8.82
C TYR A 354 -6.91 23.50 8.20
N ALA A 355 -7.10 24.73 8.69
CA ALA A 355 -6.19 25.82 8.33
C ALA A 355 -4.88 25.62 9.09
N GLY A 356 -3.74 25.69 8.40
CA GLY A 356 -2.44 25.62 9.06
C GLY A 356 -2.18 26.91 9.85
N ASP A 357 -1.84 26.79 11.13
CA ASP A 357 -1.39 27.94 11.92
C ASP A 357 -0.10 28.51 11.31
N SER A 358 -0.02 29.84 11.17
CA SER A 358 1.13 30.54 10.58
C SER A 358 2.24 30.84 11.59
N GLY A 359 2.00 30.61 12.90
CA GLY A 359 2.95 30.97 13.95
C GLY A 359 3.07 32.49 14.18
N SER A 360 2.11 33.29 13.73
CA SER A 360 2.16 34.76 13.87
C SER A 360 1.69 35.28 15.24
N GLY A 361 1.27 34.39 16.15
CA GLY A 361 0.80 34.72 17.49
C GLY A 361 1.90 34.71 18.56
N ASN A 362 1.49 34.53 19.83
CA ASN A 362 2.40 34.43 20.97
C ASN A 362 3.26 33.14 20.96
N ASP A 363 2.80 32.11 20.25
CA ASP A 363 3.56 30.88 20.01
C ASP A 363 3.96 30.84 18.53
N PRO A 364 5.28 30.92 18.22
CA PRO A 364 5.79 31.00 16.85
C PRO A 364 5.71 29.68 16.06
N GLN A 365 5.22 28.59 16.64
CA GLN A 365 5.13 27.30 15.95
C GLN A 365 4.12 27.35 14.79
N ALA A 366 4.57 27.25 13.55
CA ALA A 366 3.67 27.08 12.40
C ALA A 366 3.34 25.60 12.14
N SER A 367 2.29 25.32 11.35
CA SER A 367 2.12 24.01 10.70
C SER A 367 3.08 23.91 9.51
N GLY A 368 3.72 22.76 9.32
CA GLY A 368 4.71 22.55 8.25
C GLY A 368 4.85 21.09 7.84
N ALA A 369 6.01 20.71 7.29
CA ALA A 369 6.23 19.35 6.79
C ALA A 369 6.17 18.29 7.91
N TYR A 370 6.66 18.61 9.12
CA TYR A 370 6.64 17.74 10.29
C TYR A 370 5.39 17.97 11.14
N ILE A 371 5.15 19.23 11.47
CA ILE A 371 4.17 19.64 12.48
C ILE A 371 2.79 19.76 11.86
N PHE A 372 1.79 19.22 12.55
CA PHE A 372 0.39 19.55 12.32
C PHE A 372 -0.10 20.44 13.46
N ARG A 373 -0.36 21.71 13.16
CA ARG A 373 -0.93 22.68 14.10
C ARG A 373 -2.16 23.34 13.47
N PRO A 374 -3.36 22.78 13.68
CA PRO A 374 -4.59 23.32 13.10
C PRO A 374 -5.02 24.63 13.79
N ASN A 375 -5.35 25.64 13.01
CA ASN A 375 -5.99 26.89 13.43
C ASN A 375 -7.46 26.92 12.98
N GLY A 376 -8.25 26.00 13.52
CA GLY A 376 -9.66 25.84 13.20
C GLY A 376 -9.94 24.81 12.10
N THR A 377 -11.22 24.47 11.97
CA THR A 377 -11.72 23.46 11.03
C THR A 377 -12.82 24.06 10.17
N PHE A 378 -12.68 23.92 8.86
CA PHE A 378 -13.57 24.55 7.89
C PHE A 378 -14.22 23.47 7.00
N PRO A 379 -15.56 23.42 6.91
CA PRO A 379 -16.23 22.49 6.02
C PRO A 379 -15.98 22.90 4.57
N ILE A 380 -15.69 21.94 3.71
CA ILE A 380 -15.59 22.18 2.28
C ILE A 380 -16.99 22.09 1.68
N LYS A 381 -17.47 23.21 1.15
CA LYS A 381 -18.79 23.31 0.53
C LYS A 381 -18.65 23.39 -0.99
N PRO A 382 -19.61 22.85 -1.76
CA PRO A 382 -19.68 23.08 -3.18
C PRO A 382 -19.95 24.57 -3.47
N GLU A 383 -19.10 25.20 -4.29
CA GLU A 383 -19.33 26.58 -4.77
C GLU A 383 -20.57 26.68 -5.65
N LYS A 384 -20.80 25.64 -6.46
CA LYS A 384 -22.00 25.43 -7.26
C LYS A 384 -22.51 24.04 -6.98
N LYS A 385 -23.82 23.93 -6.78
CA LYS A 385 -24.48 22.64 -6.63
C LYS A 385 -24.44 21.90 -7.97
N THR A 386 -23.55 20.92 -8.07
CA THR A 386 -23.42 20.05 -9.24
C THR A 386 -24.16 18.75 -8.96
N PRO A 387 -25.12 18.34 -9.81
CA PRO A 387 -25.78 17.06 -9.65
C PRO A 387 -24.78 15.92 -9.61
N THR A 388 -25.05 14.91 -8.78
CA THR A 388 -24.22 13.72 -8.72
C THR A 388 -24.48 12.89 -9.98
N THR A 389 -23.42 12.44 -10.64
CA THR A 389 -23.56 11.55 -11.80
C THR A 389 -23.57 10.11 -11.31
N ILE A 390 -24.62 9.37 -11.65
CA ILE A 390 -24.74 7.96 -11.31
C ILE A 390 -24.44 7.13 -12.54
N VAL A 391 -23.53 6.19 -12.36
CA VAL A 391 -23.11 5.23 -13.38
C VAL A 391 -23.64 3.87 -12.96
N ARG A 392 -24.38 3.22 -13.85
CA ARG A 392 -24.84 1.85 -13.66
C ARG A 392 -24.27 0.93 -14.72
N GLY A 393 -23.72 -0.21 -14.30
CA GLY A 393 -23.19 -1.22 -15.21
C GLY A 393 -23.31 -2.62 -14.66
N SER A 394 -22.95 -3.62 -15.44
CA SER A 394 -23.23 -5.02 -15.08
C SER A 394 -22.29 -5.58 -14.00
N ILE A 395 -21.07 -5.03 -13.91
CA ILE A 395 -20.01 -5.43 -12.96
C ILE A 395 -19.94 -4.48 -11.76
N LEU A 396 -20.09 -3.18 -12.00
CA LEU A 396 -20.03 -2.16 -10.96
C LEU A 396 -21.00 -1.00 -11.22
N ASP A 397 -21.35 -0.32 -10.14
CA ASP A 397 -21.98 1.00 -10.16
C ASP A 397 -21.01 2.03 -9.56
N GLU A 398 -21.05 3.27 -10.07
CA GLU A 398 -20.25 4.39 -9.55
C GLU A 398 -21.10 5.63 -9.24
N VAL A 399 -20.64 6.39 -8.26
CA VAL A 399 -21.17 7.71 -7.89
C VAL A 399 -20.07 8.74 -8.06
N HIS A 400 -20.24 9.62 -9.04
CA HIS A 400 -19.28 10.66 -9.39
C HIS A 400 -19.73 11.99 -8.78
N GLN A 401 -18.87 12.56 -7.94
CA GLN A 401 -19.17 13.76 -7.16
C GLN A 401 -18.10 14.82 -7.39
N GLN A 402 -18.48 15.95 -7.97
CA GLN A 402 -17.68 17.16 -7.93
C GLN A 402 -17.96 17.88 -6.60
N ILE A 403 -17.07 17.73 -5.63
CA ILE A 403 -17.26 18.30 -4.28
C ILE A 403 -17.07 19.81 -4.31
N ASN A 404 -16.02 20.28 -4.99
CA ASN A 404 -15.76 21.69 -5.32
C ASN A 404 -14.78 21.73 -6.52
N PRO A 405 -14.31 22.89 -7.04
CA PRO A 405 -13.45 22.92 -8.23
C PRO A 405 -12.16 22.10 -8.20
N TRP A 406 -11.65 21.75 -7.01
CA TRP A 406 -10.35 21.06 -6.82
C TRP A 406 -10.46 19.76 -6.02
N ILE A 407 -11.69 19.29 -5.74
CA ILE A 407 -11.95 17.97 -5.15
C ILE A 407 -13.00 17.25 -5.98
N TYR A 408 -12.60 16.10 -6.51
CA TYR A 408 -13.46 15.16 -7.21
C TYR A 408 -13.39 13.78 -6.54
N GLN A 409 -14.53 13.12 -6.41
CA GLN A 409 -14.64 11.82 -5.77
C GLN A 409 -15.44 10.85 -6.64
N VAL A 410 -14.99 9.60 -6.67
CA VAL A 410 -15.74 8.47 -7.23
C VAL A 410 -15.93 7.41 -6.16
N SER A 411 -17.18 7.14 -5.77
CA SER A 411 -17.50 5.97 -4.93
C SER A 411 -17.91 4.80 -5.83
N ARG A 412 -17.24 3.65 -5.71
CA ARG A 412 -17.48 2.45 -6.51
C ARG A 412 -18.02 1.32 -5.65
N VAL A 413 -19.06 0.66 -6.15
CA VAL A 413 -19.62 -0.55 -5.55
C VAL A 413 -19.61 -1.66 -6.59
N TYR A 414 -18.69 -2.60 -6.44
CA TYR A 414 -18.61 -3.77 -7.31
C TYR A 414 -19.65 -4.82 -6.89
N LYS A 415 -20.26 -5.48 -7.87
CA LYS A 415 -21.31 -6.49 -7.68
C LYS A 415 -20.91 -7.62 -6.71
N ASP A 416 -19.66 -8.07 -6.79
CA ASP A 416 -19.17 -9.22 -6.01
C ASP A 416 -18.26 -8.82 -4.84
N LYS A 417 -18.18 -7.54 -4.49
CA LYS A 417 -17.41 -7.04 -3.34
C LYS A 417 -18.36 -6.46 -2.28
N GLU A 418 -18.01 -6.66 -1.01
CA GLU A 418 -18.81 -6.23 0.15
C GLU A 418 -18.25 -4.97 0.84
N HIS A 419 -17.34 -4.27 0.18
CA HIS A 419 -16.78 -3.00 0.61
C HIS A 419 -17.00 -1.96 -0.50
N ALA A 420 -16.99 -0.69 -0.13
CA ALA A 420 -16.97 0.40 -1.12
C ALA A 420 -15.54 0.90 -1.30
N GLU A 421 -15.17 1.19 -2.54
CA GLU A 421 -13.93 1.87 -2.90
C GLU A 421 -14.25 3.35 -3.10
N VAL A 422 -13.48 4.23 -2.48
CA VAL A 422 -13.59 5.68 -2.67
C VAL A 422 -12.28 6.20 -3.23
N GLU A 423 -12.32 6.61 -4.50
CA GLU A 423 -11.22 7.28 -5.17
C GLU A 423 -11.39 8.79 -5.02
N PHE A 424 -10.38 9.44 -4.44
CA PHE A 424 -10.32 10.89 -4.29
C PHE A 424 -9.31 11.48 -5.26
N THR A 425 -9.61 12.66 -5.78
CA THR A 425 -8.68 13.53 -6.51
C THR A 425 -8.70 14.88 -5.81
N VAL A 426 -7.60 15.24 -5.16
CA VAL A 426 -7.48 16.47 -4.36
C VAL A 426 -6.36 17.34 -4.90
N GLY A 427 -6.73 18.53 -5.38
CA GLY A 427 -5.82 19.59 -5.82
C GLY A 427 -6.12 20.08 -7.24
N PRO A 428 -5.56 21.24 -7.64
CA PRO A 428 -4.62 22.07 -6.90
C PRO A 428 -5.26 22.71 -5.65
N ILE A 429 -4.66 22.54 -4.48
CA ILE A 429 -5.18 23.15 -3.24
C ILE A 429 -4.94 24.68 -3.36
N PRO A 430 -6.00 25.52 -3.32
CA PRO A 430 -5.85 26.96 -3.48
C PRO A 430 -5.21 27.57 -2.22
N VAL A 431 -4.30 28.52 -2.42
CA VAL A 431 -3.61 29.24 -1.35
C VAL A 431 -3.50 30.75 -1.63
N ASP A 432 -4.24 31.25 -2.62
CA ASP A 432 -4.29 32.67 -2.97
C ASP A 432 -4.94 33.53 -1.88
N ASP A 433 -5.64 32.88 -0.94
CA ASP A 433 -6.19 33.45 0.28
C ASP A 433 -5.17 33.52 1.43
N GLU A 434 -3.89 33.20 1.17
CA GLU A 434 -2.80 33.14 2.14
C GLU A 434 -3.04 32.15 3.30
N ILE A 435 -3.93 31.16 3.10
CA ILE A 435 -4.24 30.13 4.10
C ILE A 435 -3.72 28.78 3.63
N GLY A 436 -2.78 28.20 4.37
CA GLY A 436 -2.39 26.80 4.21
C GLY A 436 -3.54 25.85 4.59
N LYS A 437 -3.75 24.79 3.82
CA LYS A 437 -4.90 23.88 3.99
C LYS A 437 -4.46 22.43 4.05
N GLU A 438 -5.02 21.72 5.03
CA GLU A 438 -4.78 20.30 5.28
C GLU A 438 -6.11 19.57 5.11
N ILE A 439 -6.27 18.88 3.97
CA ILE A 439 -7.55 18.36 3.49
C ILE A 439 -7.84 17.02 4.13
N VAL A 440 -9.03 16.90 4.72
CA VAL A 440 -9.48 15.70 5.41
C VAL A 440 -10.81 15.21 4.85
N THR A 441 -10.94 13.89 4.72
CA THR A 441 -12.25 13.25 4.58
C THR A 441 -12.70 12.73 5.94
N LYS A 442 -13.98 12.94 6.25
CA LYS A 442 -14.60 12.51 7.51
C LYS A 442 -15.74 11.57 7.20
N ILE A 443 -15.74 10.42 7.86
CA ILE A 443 -16.75 9.40 7.72
C ILE A 443 -17.41 9.21 9.07
N THR A 444 -18.68 9.60 9.16
CA THR A 444 -19.45 9.64 10.41
C THR A 444 -20.53 8.57 10.36
N THR A 445 -20.66 7.85 11.46
CA THR A 445 -21.64 6.77 11.68
C THR A 445 -22.40 7.04 12.98
N GLY A 446 -23.43 6.23 13.27
CA GLY A 446 -24.13 6.24 14.55
C GLY A 446 -23.44 5.47 15.69
N MET A 447 -22.21 4.99 15.52
CA MET A 447 -21.56 4.06 16.46
C MET A 447 -21.14 4.74 17.77
N ALA A 448 -21.37 4.05 18.90
CA ALA A 448 -20.97 4.50 20.23
C ALA A 448 -19.56 4.00 20.59
N THR A 449 -18.53 4.62 20.02
CA THR A 449 -17.13 4.14 20.10
C THR A 449 -16.39 4.48 21.40
N ASN A 450 -16.97 5.31 22.28
CA ASN A 450 -16.43 5.69 23.58
C ASN A 450 -14.94 6.11 23.52
N LYS A 451 -14.64 7.12 22.68
CA LYS A 451 -13.29 7.65 22.42
C LYS A 451 -12.25 6.67 21.89
N THR A 452 -12.63 5.42 21.61
CA THR A 452 -11.71 4.34 21.27
C THR A 452 -11.70 4.08 19.77
N PHE A 453 -10.50 3.94 19.21
CA PHE A 453 -10.27 3.54 17.83
C PHE A 453 -8.96 2.78 17.75
N TYR A 454 -8.64 2.18 16.61
CA TYR A 454 -7.49 1.30 16.43
C TYR A 454 -6.75 1.67 15.15
N THR A 455 -5.43 1.80 15.22
CA THR A 455 -4.59 2.07 14.05
C THR A 455 -3.47 1.06 13.96
N ASP A 456 -3.09 0.68 12.74
CA ASP A 456 -2.01 -0.26 12.52
C ASP A 456 -0.63 0.28 12.93
N SER A 457 0.27 -0.61 13.29
CA SER A 457 1.69 -0.36 13.48
C SER A 457 2.45 -0.94 12.29
N ASN A 458 2.91 -0.06 11.39
CA ASN A 458 3.64 -0.43 10.17
C ASN A 458 2.94 -1.51 9.33
N GLY A 459 1.61 -1.50 9.28
CA GLY A 459 0.79 -2.46 8.54
C GLY A 459 0.61 -3.82 9.22
N ARG A 460 0.98 -3.97 10.49
CA ARG A 460 0.84 -5.20 11.28
C ARG A 460 -0.14 -5.04 12.43
N ASP A 461 0.33 -5.03 13.67
CA ASP A 461 -0.47 -5.00 14.89
C ASP A 461 -1.41 -3.79 14.93
N PHE A 462 -2.66 -3.96 15.32
CA PHE A 462 -3.60 -2.86 15.56
C PHE A 462 -3.51 -2.40 17.01
N ILE A 463 -3.00 -1.18 17.20
CA ILE A 463 -2.85 -0.60 18.53
C ILE A 463 -4.13 0.15 18.89
N LYS A 464 -4.69 -0.17 20.06
CA LYS A 464 -5.80 0.58 20.66
C LYS A 464 -5.37 2.01 20.99
N ARG A 465 -6.11 2.97 20.44
CA ARG A 465 -5.96 4.40 20.67
C ARG A 465 -7.17 4.90 21.46
N VAL A 466 -6.92 5.78 22.42
CA VAL A 466 -7.97 6.45 23.20
C VAL A 466 -7.74 7.95 23.08
N ARG A 467 -8.76 8.65 22.58
CA ARG A 467 -8.70 10.11 22.39
C ARG A 467 -8.35 10.81 23.70
N ASP A 468 -7.39 11.72 23.65
CA ASP A 468 -6.89 12.52 24.78
C ASP A 468 -6.32 11.70 25.95
N TYR A 469 -5.74 10.53 25.68
CA TYR A 469 -5.15 9.66 26.70
C TYR A 469 -3.78 9.12 26.32
N ARG A 470 -2.91 8.93 27.32
CA ARG A 470 -1.62 8.23 27.23
C ARG A 470 -1.49 7.29 28.42
N SER A 471 -1.00 6.07 28.21
CA SER A 471 -0.83 5.07 29.26
C SER A 471 0.32 5.38 30.21
N ASP A 472 1.37 6.01 29.69
CA ASP A 472 2.66 6.11 30.39
C ASP A 472 2.88 7.48 31.04
N LEU A 473 1.96 8.43 30.84
CA LEU A 473 2.03 9.77 31.42
C LEU A 473 0.65 10.42 31.53
N GLU A 474 0.52 11.36 32.46
CA GLU A 474 -0.65 12.22 32.57
C GLU A 474 -0.63 13.29 31.45
N LEU A 475 -1.53 13.16 30.48
CA LEU A 475 -1.54 13.99 29.28
C LEU A 475 -2.18 15.35 29.55
N GLN A 476 -1.42 16.43 29.35
CA GLN A 476 -1.97 17.78 29.21
C GLN A 476 -2.39 18.02 27.76
N VAL A 477 -3.71 18.16 27.54
CA VAL A 477 -4.28 18.31 26.19
C VAL A 477 -4.11 19.76 25.70
N ASN A 478 -3.01 20.01 24.99
CA ASN A 478 -2.75 21.30 24.34
C ASN A 478 -3.27 21.37 22.90
N GLN A 479 -3.29 20.23 22.20
CA GLN A 479 -3.70 20.11 20.80
C GLN A 479 -4.69 18.93 20.66
N PRO A 480 -6.00 19.16 20.84
CA PRO A 480 -7.02 18.09 20.89
C PRO A 480 -7.24 17.39 19.54
N VAL A 481 -6.78 17.99 18.43
CA VAL A 481 -6.80 17.35 17.12
C VAL A 481 -5.45 16.72 16.82
N ALA A 482 -4.38 17.51 16.70
CA ALA A 482 -3.08 17.01 16.28
C ALA A 482 -2.47 15.96 17.23
N GLY A 483 -2.77 16.05 18.53
CA GLY A 483 -2.37 15.06 19.53
C GLY A 483 -3.14 13.73 19.46
N ASN A 484 -4.17 13.62 18.63
CA ASN A 484 -4.94 12.40 18.42
C ASN A 484 -4.78 11.83 17.00
N TYR A 485 -3.92 12.40 16.17
CA TYR A 485 -3.56 11.82 14.88
C TYR A 485 -2.51 10.72 15.05
N TYR A 486 -2.67 9.63 14.29
CA TYR A 486 -1.77 8.48 14.27
C TYR A 486 -1.43 8.10 12.83
N PRO A 487 -0.27 7.47 12.60
CA PRO A 487 0.09 6.99 11.27
C PRO A 487 -0.75 5.76 10.94
N ILE A 488 -1.17 5.66 9.67
CA ILE A 488 -1.95 4.56 9.13
C ILE A 488 -1.23 4.04 7.88
N ASN A 489 -0.87 2.76 7.84
CA ASN A 489 -0.23 2.13 6.69
C ASN A 489 -1.06 0.97 6.11
N LEU A 490 -1.92 0.36 6.92
CA LEU A 490 -2.92 -0.63 6.52
C LEU A 490 -4.32 -0.04 6.65
N GLY A 491 -4.67 0.44 7.84
CA GLY A 491 -6.01 0.91 8.10
C GLY A 491 -6.25 1.42 9.51
N ILE A 492 -7.45 1.97 9.69
CA ILE A 492 -8.00 2.43 10.96
C ILE A 492 -9.38 1.80 11.11
N TYR A 493 -9.72 1.38 12.32
CA TYR A 493 -11.08 0.90 12.60
C TYR A 493 -11.57 1.37 13.97
N MET A 494 -12.88 1.33 14.12
CA MET A 494 -13.57 1.57 15.39
C MET A 494 -14.66 0.51 15.56
N GLN A 495 -15.07 0.26 16.79
CA GLN A 495 -16.07 -0.75 17.09
C GLN A 495 -17.00 -0.27 18.21
N ASP A 496 -18.23 -0.77 18.20
CA ASP A 496 -19.17 -0.71 19.31
C ASP A 496 -19.54 -2.13 19.77
N ASP A 497 -20.59 -2.28 20.55
CA ASP A 497 -21.02 -3.58 21.09
C ASP A 497 -21.55 -4.55 20.02
N SER A 498 -21.76 -4.09 18.78
CA SER A 498 -22.45 -4.85 17.72
C SER A 498 -21.73 -4.89 16.38
N THR A 499 -20.97 -3.85 16.05
CA THR A 499 -20.39 -3.66 14.72
C THR A 499 -18.96 -3.12 14.77
N GLU A 500 -18.21 -3.40 13.71
CA GLU A 500 -16.90 -2.83 13.42
C GLU A 500 -16.99 -2.00 12.14
N PHE A 501 -16.53 -0.76 12.17
CA PHE A 501 -16.32 0.07 10.98
C PHE A 501 -14.83 0.19 10.68
N SER A 502 -14.42 -0.28 9.52
CA SER A 502 -13.03 -0.36 9.10
C SER A 502 -12.77 0.46 7.84
N VAL A 503 -11.65 1.17 7.81
CA VAL A 503 -11.14 1.92 6.66
C VAL A 503 -9.71 1.47 6.34
N LEU A 504 -9.48 1.00 5.11
CA LEU A 504 -8.13 0.66 4.61
C LEU A 504 -7.62 1.72 3.64
N VAL A 505 -6.30 1.86 3.55
CA VAL A 505 -5.64 2.94 2.79
C VAL A 505 -4.67 2.40 1.73
N ASP A 506 -4.54 3.10 0.61
CA ASP A 506 -3.62 2.75 -0.48
C ASP A 506 -2.17 3.24 -0.25
N ARG A 507 -1.95 4.04 0.79
CA ARG A 507 -0.66 4.65 1.13
C ARG A 507 -0.61 5.03 2.60
N SER A 508 0.59 5.38 3.07
CA SER A 508 0.75 5.96 4.41
C SER A 508 0.01 7.31 4.50
N VAL A 509 -0.85 7.47 5.51
CA VAL A 509 -1.60 8.70 5.79
C VAL A 509 -1.73 8.92 7.30
N GLY A 510 -1.98 10.17 7.71
CA GLY A 510 -2.45 10.48 9.05
C GLY A 510 -3.97 10.31 9.17
N GLY A 511 -4.44 9.72 10.26
CA GLY A 511 -5.86 9.66 10.57
C GLY A 511 -6.16 9.57 12.05
N SER A 512 -7.43 9.74 12.38
CA SER A 512 -7.91 9.82 13.76
C SER A 512 -9.39 9.47 13.89
N SER A 513 -9.86 9.36 15.13
CA SER A 513 -11.25 9.54 15.50
C SER A 513 -11.34 10.74 16.46
N ILE A 514 -11.74 11.90 15.95
CA ILE A 514 -11.87 13.15 16.74
C ILE A 514 -13.21 13.23 17.47
N LEU A 515 -14.24 12.59 16.93
CA LEU A 515 -15.56 12.44 17.53
C LEU A 515 -15.95 10.97 17.57
N ASP A 516 -16.80 10.61 18.52
CA ASP A 516 -17.32 9.24 18.59
C ASP A 516 -18.13 8.91 17.33
N GLY A 517 -17.96 7.69 16.84
CA GLY A 517 -18.60 7.25 15.60
C GLY A 517 -18.02 7.86 14.34
N GLN A 518 -16.91 8.60 14.41
CA GLN A 518 -16.26 9.25 13.27
C GLN A 518 -14.81 8.77 13.10
N ILE A 519 -14.45 8.45 11.86
CA ILE A 519 -13.07 8.32 11.40
C ILE A 519 -12.78 9.47 10.43
N GLU A 520 -11.59 10.05 10.53
CA GLU A 520 -11.08 10.99 9.54
C GLU A 520 -9.69 10.60 9.04
N LEU A 521 -9.45 10.86 7.75
CA LEU A 521 -8.17 10.67 7.08
C LEU A 521 -7.73 12.00 6.46
N MET A 522 -6.49 12.39 6.71
CA MET A 522 -5.87 13.53 6.04
C MET A 522 -5.24 13.07 4.72
N LEU A 523 -5.77 13.59 3.62
CA LEU A 523 -5.50 13.11 2.26
C LEU A 523 -4.41 13.90 1.55
N HIS A 524 -4.32 15.22 1.81
CA HIS A 524 -3.34 16.10 1.19
C HIS A 524 -3.13 17.37 2.01
N ARG A 525 -1.96 18.00 1.89
CA ARG A 525 -1.56 19.19 2.64
C ARG A 525 -0.81 20.16 1.73
N ARG A 526 -1.13 21.45 1.82
CA ARG A 526 -0.35 22.52 1.18
C ARG A 526 -0.25 23.70 2.15
N LEU A 527 0.97 24.00 2.58
CA LEU A 527 1.29 24.93 3.66
C LEU A 527 2.20 26.04 3.15
N LEU A 528 2.14 27.20 3.80
CA LEU A 528 2.82 28.42 3.36
C LEU A 528 4.02 28.83 4.24
N TYR A 529 4.26 28.08 5.32
CA TYR A 529 5.31 28.35 6.30
C TYR A 529 6.13 27.10 6.58
N ASP A 530 7.39 27.31 6.99
CA ASP A 530 8.26 26.29 7.58
C ASP A 530 7.90 26.13 9.07
N ASP A 531 7.99 24.91 9.61
CA ASP A 531 7.65 24.63 11.01
C ASP A 531 8.86 24.70 11.96
N GLY A 532 10.01 25.18 11.49
CA GLY A 532 11.19 25.43 12.32
C GLY A 532 11.94 24.18 12.76
N ARG A 533 11.83 23.07 12.02
CA ARG A 533 12.56 21.81 12.31
C ARG A 533 13.77 21.54 11.42
N GLY A 534 14.13 22.48 10.56
CA GLY A 534 15.43 22.50 9.85
C GLY A 534 15.36 22.26 8.35
N VAL A 535 14.20 21.88 7.79
CA VAL A 535 14.04 21.74 6.33
C VAL A 535 14.15 23.10 5.63
N GLY A 536 13.64 24.17 6.25
CA GLY A 536 13.77 25.55 5.77
C GLY A 536 12.97 25.83 4.50
N GLU A 537 11.88 25.09 4.28
CA GLU A 537 10.97 25.19 3.13
C GLU A 537 9.54 24.88 3.60
N ALA A 538 8.57 25.65 3.11
CA ALA A 538 7.17 25.33 3.30
C ALA A 538 6.78 24.08 2.47
N LEU A 539 5.86 23.27 2.98
CA LEU A 539 5.28 22.15 2.22
C LEU A 539 4.31 22.67 1.14
N ASN A 540 4.87 23.18 0.04
CA ASN A 540 4.12 23.85 -1.04
C ASN A 540 4.40 23.19 -2.39
N GLU A 541 4.04 21.91 -2.52
CA GLU A 541 4.33 21.10 -3.72
C GLU A 541 3.59 21.64 -4.96
N THR A 542 4.31 21.74 -6.07
CA THR A 542 3.77 22.19 -7.36
C THR A 542 4.18 21.25 -8.49
N VAL A 543 3.39 21.24 -9.56
CA VAL A 543 3.71 20.62 -10.84
C VAL A 543 3.77 21.73 -11.88
N CYS A 544 4.85 21.77 -12.67
CA CYS A 544 5.06 22.77 -13.69
C CYS A 544 5.08 22.14 -15.08
N VAL A 545 4.29 22.69 -15.99
CA VAL A 545 4.22 22.27 -17.40
C VAL A 545 4.29 23.52 -18.27
N ASN A 546 5.18 23.54 -19.27
CA ASN A 546 5.36 24.70 -20.17
C ASN A 546 5.66 26.04 -19.46
N GLY A 547 6.23 26.02 -18.25
CA GLY A 547 6.49 27.24 -17.47
C GLY A 547 5.30 27.72 -16.62
N GLU A 548 4.14 27.04 -16.68
CA GLU A 548 3.00 27.26 -15.80
C GLU A 548 3.02 26.25 -14.66
N CYS A 549 2.96 26.73 -13.42
CA CYS A 549 2.99 25.89 -12.22
C CYS A 549 1.66 25.96 -11.47
N ALA A 550 1.15 24.80 -11.05
CA ALA A 550 -0.02 24.69 -10.18
C ALA A 550 0.32 23.85 -8.95
N GLY A 551 -0.45 24.00 -7.86
CA GLY A 551 -0.32 23.11 -6.70
C GLY A 551 -0.54 21.65 -7.10
N LEU A 552 0.24 20.74 -6.52
CA LEU A 552 0.17 19.32 -6.83
C LEU A 552 -1.24 18.75 -6.60
N THR A 553 -1.77 18.02 -7.59
CA THR A 553 -2.98 17.21 -7.46
C THR A 553 -2.61 15.77 -7.11
N VAL A 554 -3.32 15.20 -6.14
CA VAL A 554 -3.08 13.83 -5.66
C VAL A 554 -4.34 13.02 -5.89
N GLN A 555 -4.19 11.89 -6.57
CA GLN A 555 -5.23 10.87 -6.67
C GLN A 555 -4.87 9.67 -5.80
N GLY A 556 -5.84 9.13 -5.08
CA GLY A 556 -5.67 7.95 -4.24
C GLY A 556 -7.00 7.29 -3.88
N LYS A 557 -6.90 6.21 -3.11
CA LYS A 557 -8.05 5.38 -2.73
C LYS A 557 -8.04 5.05 -1.24
N PHE A 558 -9.24 5.02 -0.67
CA PHE A 558 -9.50 4.35 0.59
C PHE A 558 -10.72 3.44 0.44
N TYR A 559 -10.82 2.45 1.32
CA TYR A 559 -11.82 1.40 1.22
C TYR A 559 -12.55 1.26 2.54
N VAL A 560 -13.87 1.11 2.48
CA VAL A 560 -14.72 1.16 3.68
C VAL A 560 -15.60 -0.07 3.77
N LYS A 561 -15.69 -0.64 4.97
CA LYS A 561 -16.58 -1.77 5.26
C LYS A 561 -17.11 -1.70 6.70
N ILE A 562 -18.38 -2.07 6.87
CA ILE A 562 -18.99 -2.27 8.18
C ILE A 562 -19.34 -3.75 8.31
N ASP A 563 -18.79 -4.38 9.33
CA ASP A 563 -18.96 -5.80 9.64
C ASP A 563 -19.61 -5.99 11.02
N PRO A 564 -20.29 -7.11 11.27
CA PRO A 564 -20.62 -7.53 12.62
C PRO A 564 -19.36 -7.66 13.47
N LEU A 565 -19.48 -7.40 14.77
CA LEU A 565 -18.35 -7.48 15.70
C LEU A 565 -17.65 -8.85 15.64
N GLY A 566 -16.35 -8.85 15.38
CA GLY A 566 -15.49 -10.03 15.33
C GLY A 566 -15.28 -10.61 13.92
N GLU A 567 -15.97 -10.09 12.91
CA GLU A 567 -15.84 -10.54 11.52
C GLU A 567 -15.02 -9.56 10.65
N GLY A 568 -14.77 -8.33 11.14
CA GLY A 568 -14.06 -7.29 10.38
C GLY A 568 -12.58 -7.60 10.14
N SER A 569 -11.93 -8.31 11.06
CA SER A 569 -10.50 -8.63 10.98
C SER A 569 -10.15 -9.42 9.71
N ARG A 570 -11.00 -10.37 9.29
CA ARG A 570 -10.77 -11.14 8.07
C ARG A 570 -10.65 -10.25 6.84
N TRP A 571 -11.58 -9.31 6.68
CA TRP A 571 -11.55 -8.38 5.56
C TRP A 571 -10.32 -7.46 5.65
N ARG A 572 -10.02 -6.90 6.83
CA ARG A 572 -8.85 -6.02 7.02
C ARG A 572 -7.55 -6.71 6.60
N ARG A 573 -7.33 -7.96 7.02
CA ARG A 573 -6.09 -8.70 6.73
C ARG A 573 -6.01 -9.16 5.28
N THR A 574 -7.06 -9.80 4.77
CA THR A 574 -7.06 -10.33 3.39
C THR A 574 -7.05 -9.18 2.37
N PHE A 575 -7.97 -8.23 2.47
CA PHE A 575 -8.05 -7.14 1.51
C PHE A 575 -6.88 -6.15 1.65
N GLY A 576 -6.33 -6.00 2.86
CA GLY A 576 -5.08 -5.27 3.08
C GLY A 576 -3.91 -5.81 2.26
N GLN A 577 -3.78 -7.14 2.15
CA GLN A 577 -2.78 -7.78 1.28
C GLN A 577 -3.12 -7.61 -0.20
N GLU A 578 -4.39 -7.65 -0.59
CA GLU A 578 -4.81 -7.38 -1.97
C GLU A 578 -4.53 -5.93 -2.43
N ILE A 579 -4.63 -4.96 -1.51
CA ILE A 579 -4.23 -3.56 -1.72
C ILE A 579 -2.71 -3.44 -1.81
N TYR A 580 -1.97 -4.10 -0.90
CA TYR A 580 -0.52 -4.03 -0.88
C TYR A 580 0.10 -4.67 -2.12
N SER A 581 -0.37 -5.83 -2.53
CA SER A 581 0.12 -6.59 -3.69
C SER A 581 -0.97 -6.64 -4.78
N PRO A 582 -1.20 -5.57 -5.56
CA PRO A 582 -2.18 -5.58 -6.64
C PRO A 582 -1.77 -6.56 -7.76
N LEU A 583 -2.74 -6.93 -8.60
CA LEU A 583 -2.46 -7.70 -9.81
C LEU A 583 -1.56 -6.88 -10.76
N LEU A 584 -0.49 -7.50 -11.24
CA LEU A 584 0.39 -6.91 -12.25
C LEU A 584 -0.19 -7.22 -13.63
N VAL A 585 -0.37 -6.19 -14.45
CA VAL A 585 -0.96 -6.31 -15.79
C VAL A 585 0.09 -5.98 -16.85
N ALA A 586 0.26 -6.90 -17.80
CA ALA A 586 1.18 -6.77 -18.92
C ALA A 586 0.44 -6.98 -20.26
N PHE A 587 0.86 -6.24 -21.27
CA PHE A 587 0.19 -6.14 -22.56
C PHE A 587 1.09 -6.61 -23.70
N SER A 588 0.52 -7.30 -24.67
CA SER A 588 1.15 -7.57 -25.96
C SER A 588 0.10 -7.52 -27.07
N ILE A 589 0.52 -7.43 -28.33
CA ILE A 589 -0.38 -7.40 -29.49
C ILE A 589 -0.09 -8.60 -30.39
N GLU A 590 -1.15 -9.33 -30.74
CA GLU A 590 -1.10 -10.44 -31.69
C GLU A 590 -1.78 -10.04 -33.01
N ASP A 591 -1.06 -10.23 -34.12
CA ASP A 591 -1.56 -10.03 -35.48
C ASP A 591 -1.87 -11.38 -36.15
N GLY A 592 -3.13 -11.83 -36.07
CA GLY A 592 -3.64 -12.95 -36.89
C GLY A 592 -3.16 -14.36 -36.53
N GLY A 593 -2.74 -14.60 -35.28
CA GLY A 593 -2.25 -15.89 -34.77
C GLY A 593 -3.22 -16.64 -33.84
N ASN A 594 -2.75 -17.78 -33.32
CA ASN A 594 -3.39 -18.53 -32.24
C ASN A 594 -2.47 -18.61 -31.02
N TRP A 595 -2.43 -17.55 -30.22
CA TRP A 595 -1.62 -17.44 -29.00
C TRP A 595 -1.70 -18.67 -28.10
N THR A 596 -2.89 -19.19 -27.82
CA THR A 596 -3.08 -20.34 -26.93
C THR A 596 -2.51 -21.65 -27.50
N GLY A 597 -2.23 -21.70 -28.81
CA GLY A 597 -1.55 -22.81 -29.46
C GLY A 597 -0.02 -22.71 -29.48
N SER A 598 0.54 -21.51 -29.28
CA SER A 598 1.98 -21.26 -29.32
C SER A 598 2.57 -20.82 -27.97
N HIS A 599 1.73 -20.46 -27.00
CA HIS A 599 2.15 -19.90 -25.71
C HIS A 599 1.37 -20.52 -24.56
N THR A 600 2.02 -20.57 -23.40
CA THR A 600 1.41 -20.93 -22.12
C THR A 600 0.46 -19.81 -21.67
N ALA A 601 -0.85 -20.07 -21.70
CA ALA A 601 -1.86 -19.09 -21.34
C ALA A 601 -2.05 -18.91 -19.83
N ASN A 602 -1.79 -19.96 -19.04
CA ASN A 602 -1.89 -19.96 -17.58
C ASN A 602 -0.63 -20.57 -16.94
N PHE A 603 -0.23 -20.04 -15.79
CA PHE A 603 0.94 -20.53 -15.07
C PHE A 603 0.72 -20.37 -13.56
N SER A 604 1.22 -21.33 -12.77
CA SER A 604 1.37 -21.17 -11.32
C SER A 604 2.68 -21.84 -10.90
N ALA A 605 3.42 -21.17 -10.01
CA ALA A 605 4.61 -21.75 -9.42
C ALA A 605 4.31 -22.79 -8.32
N MET A 606 3.06 -22.86 -7.86
CA MET A 606 2.62 -23.76 -6.77
C MET A 606 1.88 -24.99 -7.33
N ASP A 607 1.74 -26.03 -6.52
CA ASP A 607 0.92 -27.19 -6.87
C ASP A 607 -0.54 -26.74 -7.15
N PRO A 608 -1.18 -27.20 -8.24
CA PRO A 608 -2.54 -26.76 -8.59
C PRO A 608 -3.60 -26.99 -7.51
N SER A 609 -3.37 -27.94 -6.61
CA SER A 609 -4.26 -28.26 -5.48
C SER A 609 -3.98 -27.43 -4.22
N TYR A 610 -2.98 -26.54 -4.26
CA TYR A 610 -2.44 -25.86 -3.09
C TYR A 610 -2.58 -24.33 -3.16
N SER A 611 -2.83 -23.72 -2.01
CA SER A 611 -2.77 -22.28 -1.76
C SER A 611 -2.25 -22.10 -0.35
N LEU A 612 -1.59 -20.97 -0.09
CA LEU A 612 -1.22 -20.64 1.29
C LEU A 612 -2.48 -20.53 2.17
N PRO A 613 -2.39 -20.86 3.47
CA PRO A 613 -3.48 -20.60 4.41
C PRO A 613 -3.94 -19.14 4.37
N ASP A 614 -5.24 -18.88 4.57
CA ASP A 614 -5.85 -17.54 4.59
C ASP A 614 -5.21 -16.58 5.62
N ASN A 615 -4.51 -17.12 6.62
CA ASN A 615 -3.79 -16.38 7.65
C ASN A 615 -2.29 -16.21 7.40
N VAL A 616 -1.78 -16.60 6.23
CA VAL A 616 -0.35 -16.50 5.88
C VAL A 616 -0.14 -15.72 4.58
N ALA A 617 0.81 -14.79 4.59
CA ALA A 617 1.31 -14.13 3.39
C ALA A 617 2.78 -14.45 3.10
N LEU A 618 3.10 -14.59 1.82
CA LEU A 618 4.47 -14.60 1.31
C LEU A 618 4.97 -13.16 1.16
N ILE A 619 5.80 -12.69 2.10
CA ILE A 619 6.29 -11.30 2.10
C ILE A 619 7.70 -11.17 1.48
N THR A 620 8.40 -12.28 1.24
CA THR A 620 9.66 -12.29 0.50
C THR A 620 9.87 -13.64 -0.18
N LEU A 621 10.16 -13.62 -1.47
CA LEU A 621 10.74 -14.71 -2.24
C LEU A 621 11.78 -14.06 -3.15
N GLN A 622 13.06 -14.35 -2.92
CA GLN A 622 14.16 -13.66 -3.60
C GLN A 622 15.34 -14.59 -3.77
N GLU A 623 15.87 -14.68 -4.98
CA GLU A 623 17.16 -15.31 -5.24
C GLU A 623 18.30 -14.35 -4.92
N LEU A 624 19.29 -14.82 -4.18
CA LEU A 624 20.48 -14.06 -3.77
C LEU A 624 21.63 -14.32 -4.76
N GLU A 625 22.67 -13.49 -4.70
CA GLU A 625 23.83 -13.57 -5.60
C GLU A 625 24.59 -14.91 -5.52
N ASP A 626 24.53 -15.58 -4.37
CA ASP A 626 25.18 -16.88 -4.13
C ASP A 626 24.30 -18.08 -4.53
N GLY A 627 23.12 -17.83 -5.13
CA GLY A 627 22.14 -18.83 -5.53
C GLY A 627 21.27 -19.37 -4.39
N ASN A 628 21.45 -18.90 -3.14
CA ASN A 628 20.49 -19.18 -2.08
C ASN A 628 19.22 -18.37 -2.27
N VAL A 629 18.10 -18.89 -1.78
CA VAL A 629 16.79 -18.25 -1.89
C VAL A 629 16.30 -17.83 -0.52
N LEU A 630 16.06 -16.53 -0.37
CA LEU A 630 15.48 -15.93 0.82
C LEU A 630 13.95 -16.04 0.77
N LEU A 631 13.40 -16.75 1.74
CA LEU A 631 11.96 -16.93 1.94
C LEU A 631 11.52 -16.28 3.24
N ARG A 632 10.44 -15.48 3.21
CA ARG A 632 9.75 -15.01 4.42
C ARG A 632 8.25 -15.23 4.35
N LEU A 633 7.73 -15.87 5.38
CA LEU A 633 6.30 -16.12 5.57
C LEU A 633 5.84 -15.37 6.83
N ALA A 634 4.71 -14.68 6.72
CA ALA A 634 4.14 -13.90 7.82
C ALA A 634 2.74 -14.39 8.17
N HIS A 635 2.49 -14.65 9.45
CA HIS A 635 1.14 -14.77 9.97
C HIS A 635 0.50 -13.39 10.07
N LEU A 636 -0.71 -13.26 9.52
CA LEU A 636 -1.38 -11.97 9.33
C LEU A 636 -2.22 -11.51 10.52
N TYR A 637 -2.67 -12.44 11.37
CA TYR A 637 -3.57 -12.14 12.50
C TYR A 637 -2.84 -12.10 13.83
N GLU A 638 -3.31 -11.24 14.72
CA GLU A 638 -2.94 -11.18 16.13
C GLU A 638 -3.62 -12.29 16.93
N VAL A 639 -3.11 -12.57 18.13
CA VAL A 639 -3.73 -13.53 19.05
C VAL A 639 -5.15 -13.05 19.39
N GLY A 640 -6.15 -13.91 19.17
CA GLY A 640 -7.55 -13.60 19.47
C GLY A 640 -8.25 -12.61 18.52
N GLU A 641 -7.59 -12.14 17.45
CA GLU A 641 -8.18 -11.18 16.49
C GLU A 641 -9.31 -11.79 15.64
N HIS A 642 -9.23 -13.08 15.33
CA HIS A 642 -10.25 -13.81 14.60
C HIS A 642 -10.39 -15.23 15.16
N LYS A 643 -11.62 -15.69 15.37
CA LYS A 643 -11.93 -16.99 16.01
C LYS A 643 -11.21 -18.19 15.36
N ASP A 644 -11.14 -18.22 14.02
CA ASP A 644 -10.57 -19.35 13.27
C ASP A 644 -9.17 -19.08 12.69
N LEU A 645 -8.82 -17.79 12.47
CA LEU A 645 -7.64 -17.41 11.69
C LEU A 645 -6.48 -16.95 12.58
N SER A 646 -6.76 -16.63 13.85
CA SER A 646 -5.75 -16.44 14.90
C SER A 646 -5.30 -17.77 15.51
N ALA A 647 -5.05 -18.77 14.67
CA ALA A 647 -4.61 -20.12 15.03
C ALA A 647 -3.30 -20.47 14.34
N MET A 648 -2.60 -21.50 14.82
CA MET A 648 -1.35 -21.99 14.19
C MET A 648 -1.59 -22.32 12.72
N ALA A 649 -0.78 -21.75 11.82
CA ALA A 649 -0.82 -22.02 10.39
C ALA A 649 0.29 -22.98 9.97
N TYR A 650 0.07 -23.73 8.90
CA TYR A 650 1.01 -24.72 8.37
C TYR A 650 1.22 -24.48 6.88
N VAL A 651 2.48 -24.33 6.46
CA VAL A 651 2.85 -24.13 5.06
C VAL A 651 3.69 -25.32 4.57
N GLU A 652 3.16 -26.06 3.60
CA GLU A 652 3.83 -27.19 2.96
C GLU A 652 4.78 -26.71 1.84
N LEU A 653 6.08 -26.61 2.12
CA LEU A 653 7.04 -26.05 1.16
C LEU A 653 7.20 -26.92 -0.10
N LYS A 654 7.00 -28.24 0.00
CA LYS A 654 7.01 -29.13 -1.17
C LYS A 654 5.91 -28.81 -2.17
N LYS A 655 4.72 -28.41 -1.69
CA LYS A 655 3.60 -27.99 -2.54
C LYS A 655 3.74 -26.53 -3.01
N MET A 656 4.44 -25.71 -2.24
CA MET A 656 4.78 -24.35 -2.65
C MET A 656 5.82 -24.33 -3.78
N PHE A 657 6.75 -25.30 -3.80
CA PHE A 657 7.79 -25.44 -4.82
C PHE A 657 7.79 -26.85 -5.45
N PRO A 658 6.72 -27.25 -6.16
CA PRO A 658 6.56 -28.62 -6.68
C PRO A 658 7.62 -28.99 -7.73
N VAL A 659 8.14 -27.99 -8.46
CA VAL A 659 9.10 -28.18 -9.56
C VAL A 659 10.57 -28.06 -9.14
N ARG A 660 10.87 -27.56 -7.93
CA ARG A 660 12.24 -27.40 -7.42
C ARG A 660 12.43 -28.21 -6.15
N LYS A 661 13.40 -29.14 -6.16
CA LYS A 661 13.72 -29.94 -4.98
C LYS A 661 14.49 -29.10 -3.97
N ILE A 662 13.97 -28.98 -2.75
CA ILE A 662 14.67 -28.33 -1.63
C ILE A 662 15.77 -29.25 -1.12
N GLY A 663 17.02 -28.84 -1.29
CA GLY A 663 18.20 -29.59 -0.82
C GLY A 663 18.57 -29.25 0.62
N ASN A 664 18.50 -27.97 0.99
CA ASN A 664 18.75 -27.51 2.36
C ASN A 664 17.84 -26.32 2.72
N ILE A 665 17.47 -26.20 4.00
CA ILE A 665 16.72 -25.09 4.56
C ILE A 665 17.29 -24.71 5.92
N ILE A 666 17.60 -23.42 6.11
CA ILE A 666 18.14 -22.89 7.36
C ILE A 666 17.25 -21.75 7.82
N GLU A 667 16.74 -21.82 9.05
CA GLU A 667 15.98 -20.73 9.66
C GLU A 667 16.94 -19.64 10.18
N MET A 668 16.68 -18.41 9.77
CA MET A 668 17.50 -17.23 10.06
C MET A 668 16.73 -16.23 10.92
N ASN A 669 17.44 -15.27 11.48
CA ASN A 669 16.81 -14.06 12.01
C ASN A 669 16.16 -13.23 10.88
N LEU A 670 15.43 -12.16 11.24
CA LEU A 670 14.63 -11.39 10.27
C LEU A 670 15.45 -10.83 9.10
N SER A 671 16.65 -10.30 9.36
CA SER A 671 17.57 -9.75 8.37
C SER A 671 18.41 -10.79 7.63
N ALA A 672 18.23 -12.08 7.93
CA ALA A 672 18.95 -13.21 7.34
C ALA A 672 20.48 -13.17 7.51
N ASN A 673 21.00 -12.45 8.52
CA ASN A 673 22.45 -12.33 8.75
C ASN A 673 22.98 -13.27 9.86
N GLN A 674 22.10 -13.98 10.58
CA GLN A 674 22.46 -14.95 11.60
C GLN A 674 21.45 -16.10 11.61
N GLU A 675 21.94 -17.33 11.82
CA GLU A 675 21.07 -18.47 12.11
C GLU A 675 20.24 -18.20 13.37
N LYS A 676 18.95 -18.55 13.33
CA LYS A 676 18.01 -18.28 14.44
C LYS A 676 18.50 -18.91 15.75
N THR A 677 18.93 -20.17 15.70
CA THR A 677 19.39 -20.90 16.89
C THR A 677 20.64 -20.27 17.50
N ALA A 678 21.55 -19.73 16.68
CA ALA A 678 22.75 -19.03 17.15
C ALA A 678 22.42 -17.67 17.76
N MET A 679 21.46 -16.93 17.18
CA MET A 679 20.96 -15.67 17.71
C MET A 679 20.25 -15.88 19.07
N GLU A 680 19.37 -16.88 19.18
CA GLU A 680 18.63 -17.18 20.42
C GLU A 680 19.54 -17.51 21.61
N LYS A 681 20.65 -18.23 21.37
CA LYS A 681 21.67 -18.52 22.39
C LYS A 681 22.33 -17.27 22.96
N LYS A 682 22.35 -16.16 22.20
CA LYS A 682 22.97 -14.88 22.59
C LYS A 682 21.96 -13.85 23.11
N ARG A 683 20.66 -14.16 23.10
CA ARG A 683 19.62 -13.21 23.53
C ARG A 683 19.71 -12.94 25.02
N LEU A 684 19.88 -11.67 25.38
CA LEU A 684 19.87 -11.22 26.77
C LEU A 684 18.47 -11.41 27.40
N LYS A 685 18.44 -11.93 28.63
CA LYS A 685 17.22 -12.14 29.42
C LYS A 685 17.16 -11.13 30.57
N TRP A 686 16.34 -10.09 30.41
CA TRP A 686 16.20 -8.99 31.37
C TRP A 686 15.22 -9.33 32.48
N LYS A 687 15.50 -8.87 33.70
CA LYS A 687 14.52 -8.87 34.80
C LYS A 687 13.58 -7.68 34.58
N THR A 688 12.28 -7.92 34.55
CA THR A 688 11.28 -6.87 34.30
C THR A 688 10.31 -6.73 35.46
N GLU A 689 10.04 -5.49 35.85
CA GLU A 689 9.06 -5.16 36.89
C GLU A 689 7.66 -5.63 36.46
N GLY A 690 6.88 -6.16 37.41
CA GLY A 690 5.50 -6.60 37.15
C GLY A 690 5.36 -7.90 36.34
N SER A 691 6.45 -8.62 36.06
CA SER A 691 6.39 -9.93 35.38
C SER A 691 5.80 -11.02 36.30
N SER A 692 4.47 -11.11 36.33
CA SER A 692 3.77 -12.30 36.82
C SER A 692 3.79 -13.35 35.72
N GLY A 693 4.74 -14.31 35.81
CA GLY A 693 4.78 -15.54 35.01
C GLY A 693 4.58 -15.36 33.50
N VAL A 694 5.68 -15.32 32.73
CA VAL A 694 5.68 -15.25 31.26
C VAL A 694 4.64 -16.21 30.68
N GLU A 695 3.53 -15.70 30.14
CA GLU A 695 2.66 -16.49 29.27
C GLU A 695 3.57 -17.06 28.17
N THR A 696 3.63 -18.38 28.07
CA THR A 696 4.33 -19.04 26.99
C THR A 696 3.64 -18.68 25.68
N ILE A 697 4.13 -17.64 25.01
CA ILE A 697 3.70 -17.26 23.68
C ILE A 697 3.97 -18.46 22.78
N ALA A 698 2.92 -19.02 22.18
CA ALA A 698 3.07 -20.10 21.21
C ALA A 698 3.94 -19.64 20.04
N ARG A 699 4.87 -20.50 19.62
CA ARG A 699 5.80 -20.27 18.51
C ARG A 699 5.78 -21.48 17.59
N GLY A 700 5.94 -21.28 16.28
CA GLY A 700 6.07 -22.40 15.35
C GLY A 700 7.32 -23.25 15.64
N ALA A 701 7.20 -24.57 15.52
CA ALA A 701 8.31 -25.49 15.74
C ALA A 701 9.42 -25.34 14.66
N PRO A 702 10.67 -25.78 14.96
CA PRO A 702 11.71 -25.93 13.94
C PRO A 702 11.22 -26.77 12.76
N VAL A 703 11.61 -26.40 11.54
CA VAL A 703 11.20 -27.13 10.33
C VAL A 703 11.90 -28.49 10.29
N ASP A 704 11.12 -29.56 10.18
CA ASP A 704 11.65 -30.90 9.89
C ASP A 704 12.14 -30.94 8.43
N PRO A 705 13.43 -31.21 8.15
CA PRO A 705 13.97 -31.26 6.80
C PRO A 705 13.36 -32.35 5.90
N SER A 706 12.74 -33.39 6.49
CA SER A 706 12.10 -34.47 5.77
C SER A 706 10.65 -34.14 5.38
N GLU A 707 9.91 -33.45 6.25
CA GLU A 707 8.52 -33.05 6.00
C GLU A 707 8.43 -31.72 5.22
N LEU A 708 9.31 -30.76 5.53
CA LEU A 708 9.37 -29.41 4.97
C LEU A 708 8.06 -28.63 5.17
N VAL A 709 7.53 -28.68 6.38
CA VAL A 709 6.34 -27.92 6.82
C VAL A 709 6.77 -26.79 7.76
N VAL A 710 6.33 -25.56 7.45
CA VAL A 710 6.58 -24.38 8.30
C VAL A 710 5.35 -24.09 9.14
N GLU A 711 5.52 -24.11 10.46
CA GLU A 711 4.51 -23.66 11.42
C GLU A 711 4.63 -22.15 11.68
N LEU A 712 3.52 -21.44 11.76
CA LEU A 712 3.47 -20.01 12.05
C LEU A 712 2.40 -19.73 13.09
N ALA A 713 2.80 -19.27 14.27
CA ALA A 713 1.87 -18.77 15.28
C ALA A 713 1.41 -17.34 14.94
N PRO A 714 0.32 -16.84 15.55
CA PRO A 714 -0.14 -15.47 15.37
C PRO A 714 0.97 -14.42 15.47
N MET A 715 0.96 -13.46 14.54
CA MET A 715 1.97 -12.41 14.32
C MET A 715 3.41 -12.86 14.00
N GLU A 716 3.70 -14.15 13.87
CA GLU A 716 5.06 -14.58 13.51
C GLU A 716 5.47 -14.18 12.09
N VAL A 717 6.74 -13.83 11.94
CA VAL A 717 7.43 -13.79 10.65
C VAL A 717 8.62 -14.72 10.76
N ARG A 718 8.68 -15.73 9.89
CA ARG A 718 9.79 -16.68 9.83
C ARG A 718 10.58 -16.47 8.55
N THR A 719 11.91 -16.48 8.68
CA THR A 719 12.86 -16.21 7.60
C THR A 719 13.71 -17.45 7.36
N PHE A 720 13.87 -17.83 6.10
CA PHE A 720 14.64 -19.00 5.71
C PHE A 720 15.60 -18.68 4.56
N LEU A 721 16.77 -19.28 4.59
CA LEU A 721 17.62 -19.45 3.42
C LEU A 721 17.46 -20.88 2.90
N ILE A 722 17.07 -21.00 1.64
CA ILE A 722 16.79 -22.27 0.98
C ILE A 722 17.79 -22.48 -0.15
N LYS A 723 18.39 -23.65 -0.19
CA LYS A 723 19.19 -24.11 -1.33
C LYS A 723 18.40 -25.16 -2.09
N PHE A 724 18.12 -24.89 -3.36
CA PHE A 724 17.47 -25.85 -4.24
C PHE A 724 18.53 -26.75 -4.91
N ASP A 725 18.23 -28.03 -5.05
CA ASP A 725 19.00 -28.93 -5.91
C ASP A 725 18.66 -28.56 -7.36
N TYR A 726 19.64 -28.19 -8.18
CA TYR A 726 19.41 -27.82 -9.58
C TYR A 726 18.79 -29.00 -10.34
N ILE A 727 17.48 -28.91 -10.59
CA ILE A 727 16.80 -29.67 -11.64
C ILE A 727 16.49 -28.65 -12.71
N SER A 728 17.29 -28.66 -13.78
CA SER A 728 17.05 -27.88 -15.00
C SER A 728 15.56 -28.01 -15.40
N PHE A 729 14.90 -26.87 -15.64
CA PHE A 729 13.52 -26.78 -16.14
C PHE A 729 13.28 -27.52 -17.48
N ALA A 730 14.33 -28.08 -18.10
CA ALA A 730 14.26 -28.85 -19.34
C ALA A 730 13.71 -30.29 -19.22
N LYS A 731 13.16 -30.70 -18.06
CA LYS A 731 12.66 -32.08 -17.83
C LYS A 731 11.25 -32.15 -17.22
N ILE A 732 10.37 -31.20 -17.52
CA ILE A 732 8.94 -31.33 -17.21
C ILE A 732 8.23 -31.83 -18.47
N GLY A 733 8.45 -33.12 -18.77
CA GLY A 733 7.68 -33.89 -19.75
C GLY A 733 7.10 -35.09 -19.03
N ASP A 734 5.79 -35.29 -19.19
CA ASP A 734 4.93 -36.31 -18.60
C ASP A 734 4.44 -36.04 -17.17
N ARG A 735 3.45 -35.15 -17.05
CA ARG A 735 2.26 -35.34 -16.19
C ARG A 735 1.10 -34.44 -16.58
#